data_AF-A0A936EUS5-F1
#
_entry.id   AF-A0A936EUS5-F1
#
_cell.length_a   1.000
_cell.length_b   1.000
_cell.length_c   1.000
_cell.angle_alpha   90.00
_cell.angle_beta   90.00
_cell.angle_gamma   90.00
#
_symmetry.space_group_name_H-M   'P 1'
#
loop_
_entity.id
_entity.type
_entity.pdbx_description
1 polymer ?
#
loop_
_entity_poly.entity_id
_entity_poly.type
_entity_poly.pdbx_seq_one_letter_code
_entity_poly.pdbx_strand_id
1 'polypeptide(L)'
;MTDAVGGRQTFYVATHGFSSATSDTPASTAFRELLEDPGGPARSMFSGARVTGPIAIDAGTLKLKNGAGEFDDWPTDYGTAGGTVVVRWGRVGDAYPSAWTLVYRAEIKSLSVDLDYCALGLRNRLYLLDKPVVTDVFAGTGGLEGTGTTSKRKQIAIDEPGYIPLVLLDSVKQLYFVQANASDVRALAGTFPPYYYVFDGGVALTHGGYYTTAADFANGAAPAAGYFKVWAEGWDTTGASAGNAPGPLYVRLGSPPANDLRIATLGYLMNVGDAPTNIRRWKLTDLCNRAGMLDVTPGAMGSRSVNLELGGRLLQGDESYLDVMTDVCKWRHAAVGFTRDDRFFCRELLDPLDTSDPADTVRYVFTEHNAKQYKRTPIPGADAPIWQVSVNAGKTWPCQVANGAPAAVREAMLREPWQTSFTGTSDEVKASNPGAGTAKVDIVGNVFVTKADKQAFVNRYLMLHGGRRDYLQLRCTQVDADTLALELGDKVQVLHARMGCTPARTFRVVRIEPADLVSREPGIVFGLWGGAAGPAASVLGGGSSSGSPGGSGAPGPTSIGTVSMGEFTGTVRSSVSGVLAAGANVDMGQFIQVCYSSVTAVVSPTLQKDPAEWLSALSNGDRTITWTPGGSYFGAAWIRRSIARTGKRYWEFSNDGVGRGAGRGVHIGLMEQADWVTTKYPANCYASTFYGVCNGNFFGMVVGLLTAGSASSNAAYDFNDGDVVGVACDFDTGKVWFSINGAWVSGSPSAGTSPTFTLPSGAYDPYVTMYEESPHVLSLTFNSAPADLAYSAPSGFSQLEV
;
A
#
# COMPACT_ATOMS: atom_id res chain seq x y z
N MET A 1 35.45 -1.19 -30.75
CA MET A 1 35.49 0.28 -30.92
C MET A 1 35.15 0.59 -32.37
N THR A 2 34.95 1.86 -32.72
CA THR A 2 34.61 2.26 -34.09
C THR A 2 35.76 3.08 -34.66
N ASP A 3 36.26 2.75 -35.84
CA ASP A 3 37.30 3.54 -36.53
C ASP A 3 36.75 4.84 -37.13
N ALA A 4 37.65 5.69 -37.65
CA ALA A 4 37.32 6.98 -38.23
C ALA A 4 36.35 6.92 -39.43
N VAL A 5 36.18 5.76 -40.08
CA VAL A 5 35.23 5.58 -41.20
C VAL A 5 33.95 4.85 -40.78
N GLY A 6 33.76 4.59 -39.49
CA GLY A 6 32.55 3.95 -38.95
C GLY A 6 32.63 2.41 -38.85
N GLY A 7 33.78 1.81 -39.15
CA GLY A 7 34.02 0.36 -39.08
C GLY A 7 34.19 -0.14 -37.65
N ARG A 8 33.56 -1.28 -37.32
CA ARG A 8 33.70 -1.91 -36.00
C ARG A 8 35.01 -2.68 -35.90
N GLN A 9 35.87 -2.27 -34.98
CA GLN A 9 37.15 -2.91 -34.66
C GLN A 9 37.08 -3.69 -33.35
N THR A 10 37.69 -4.88 -33.33
CA THR A 10 37.77 -5.77 -32.15
C THR A 10 39.22 -6.03 -31.79
N PHE A 11 39.57 -5.80 -30.53
CA PHE A 11 40.91 -6.00 -30.00
C PHE A 11 40.92 -7.12 -28.97
N TYR A 12 41.95 -7.96 -29.00
CA TYR A 12 42.09 -9.13 -28.14
C TYR A 12 43.32 -9.00 -27.25
N VAL A 13 43.09 -9.00 -25.94
CA VAL A 13 44.12 -8.89 -24.90
C VAL A 13 43.86 -9.92 -23.80
N ALA A 14 44.92 -10.34 -23.10
CA ALA A 14 44.88 -11.32 -22.03
C ALA A 14 45.94 -11.00 -20.97
N THR A 15 45.79 -11.61 -19.78
CA THR A 15 46.77 -11.54 -18.69
C THR A 15 47.98 -12.44 -18.95
N HIS A 16 47.82 -13.46 -19.79
CA HIS A 16 48.89 -14.31 -20.32
C HIS A 16 48.67 -14.46 -21.83
N GLY A 17 49.73 -14.25 -22.61
CA GLY A 17 49.65 -14.35 -24.07
C GLY A 17 49.29 -15.77 -24.54
N PHE A 18 48.34 -15.89 -25.48
CA PHE A 18 48.01 -17.17 -26.13
C PHE A 18 47.45 -16.96 -27.53
N SER A 19 47.21 -18.04 -28.28
CA SER A 19 46.48 -18.00 -29.55
C SER A 19 45.34 -19.00 -29.53
N SER A 20 44.17 -18.62 -30.06
CA SER A 20 43.03 -19.53 -30.19
C SER A 20 43.28 -20.60 -31.26
N ALA A 21 42.64 -21.76 -31.12
CA ALA A 21 42.78 -22.86 -32.08
C ALA A 21 42.14 -22.52 -33.45
N THR A 22 42.40 -23.34 -34.47
CA THR A 22 41.76 -23.19 -35.79
C THR A 22 40.25 -23.45 -35.75
N SER A 23 39.77 -24.24 -34.79
CA SER A 23 38.35 -24.55 -34.58
C SER A 23 37.64 -23.55 -33.66
N ASP A 24 38.39 -22.65 -33.02
CA ASP A 24 37.87 -21.68 -32.06
C ASP A 24 37.20 -20.49 -32.77
N THR A 25 36.51 -19.63 -32.01
CA THR A 25 35.91 -18.40 -32.54
C THR A 25 36.31 -17.18 -31.70
N PRO A 26 37.13 -16.26 -32.23
CA PRO A 26 37.72 -16.27 -33.57
C PRO A 26 38.81 -17.35 -33.71
N ALA A 27 38.99 -17.87 -34.93
CA ALA A 27 39.99 -18.90 -35.21
C ALA A 27 41.40 -18.28 -35.32
N SER A 28 42.43 -19.01 -34.88
CA SER A 28 43.85 -18.67 -35.08
C SER A 28 44.21 -17.23 -34.72
N THR A 29 43.61 -16.69 -33.66
CA THR A 29 43.74 -15.28 -33.27
C THR A 29 44.64 -15.16 -32.06
N ALA A 30 45.62 -14.24 -32.12
CA ALA A 30 46.53 -13.97 -31.02
C ALA A 30 45.89 -13.04 -29.97
N PHE A 31 45.98 -13.44 -28.71
CA PHE A 31 45.61 -12.66 -27.53
C PHE A 31 46.91 -12.18 -26.87
N ARG A 32 47.18 -10.88 -26.95
CA ARG A 32 48.43 -10.30 -26.45
C ARG A 32 48.40 -10.11 -24.94
N GLU A 33 49.56 -10.25 -24.29
CA GLU A 33 49.72 -10.09 -22.83
C GLU A 33 49.72 -8.62 -22.41
N LEU A 34 48.59 -7.94 -22.62
CA LEU A 34 48.42 -6.50 -22.39
C LEU A 34 47.34 -6.18 -21.36
N LEU A 35 46.65 -7.17 -20.80
CA LEU A 35 45.65 -6.94 -19.75
C LEU A 35 46.34 -6.93 -18.38
N GLU A 36 46.44 -5.74 -17.76
CA GLU A 36 47.01 -5.58 -16.41
C GLU A 36 45.95 -5.83 -15.34
N ASP A 37 44.80 -5.19 -15.47
CA ASP A 37 43.69 -5.32 -14.53
C ASP A 37 42.37 -5.35 -15.32
N PRO A 38 41.64 -6.48 -15.33
CA PRO A 38 40.32 -6.55 -15.96
C PRO A 38 39.31 -5.64 -15.26
N GLY A 39 39.54 -5.25 -14.00
CA GLY A 39 38.60 -4.51 -13.19
C GLY A 39 37.19 -5.11 -13.25
N GLY A 40 36.19 -4.24 -13.25
CA GLY A 40 34.81 -4.59 -13.53
C GLY A 40 33.82 -3.75 -12.72
N PRO A 41 32.60 -3.53 -13.22
CA PRO A 41 31.61 -2.75 -12.50
C PRO A 41 31.16 -3.52 -11.25
N ALA A 42 31.33 -2.91 -10.06
CA ALA A 42 30.69 -3.41 -8.86
C ALA A 42 29.18 -3.14 -8.95
N ARG A 43 28.36 -4.15 -8.62
CA ARG A 43 26.91 -4.08 -8.73
C ARG A 43 26.30 -4.30 -7.35
N SER A 44 25.42 -3.40 -6.92
CA SER A 44 24.76 -3.48 -5.61
C SER A 44 23.27 -3.12 -5.72
N MET A 45 22.40 -3.92 -5.09
CA MET A 45 20.97 -3.58 -4.94
C MET A 45 20.75 -2.45 -3.92
N PHE A 46 21.67 -2.29 -2.96
CA PHE A 46 21.54 -1.31 -1.88
C PHE A 46 22.61 -0.24 -1.99
N SER A 47 22.20 1.03 -2.01
CA SER A 47 23.09 2.18 -1.82
C SER A 47 22.51 3.08 -0.74
N GLY A 48 23.13 3.05 0.45
CA GLY A 48 22.60 3.74 1.63
C GLY A 48 21.22 3.20 2.05
N ALA A 49 20.32 4.09 2.45
CA ALA A 49 18.97 3.75 2.93
C ALA A 49 18.02 3.22 1.84
N ARG A 50 18.43 3.22 0.57
CA ARG A 50 17.60 2.72 -0.55
C ARG A 50 17.75 1.21 -0.66
N VAL A 51 16.69 0.49 -0.30
CA VAL A 51 16.62 -0.97 -0.41
C VAL A 51 15.99 -1.42 -1.73
N THR A 52 15.32 -0.53 -2.46
CA THR A 52 14.64 -0.79 -3.74
C THR A 52 15.09 0.19 -4.81
N GLY A 53 14.84 -0.15 -6.08
CA GLY A 53 15.12 0.72 -7.23
C GLY A 53 16.24 0.21 -8.14
N PRO A 54 16.77 1.09 -9.01
CA PRO A 54 17.89 0.76 -9.86
C PRO A 54 19.11 0.33 -9.04
N ILE A 55 19.84 -0.69 -9.50
CA ILE A 55 21.08 -1.08 -8.87
C ILE A 55 22.08 0.09 -8.90
N ALA A 56 22.80 0.25 -7.80
CA ALA A 56 23.98 1.08 -7.79
C ALA A 56 25.10 0.37 -8.53
N ILE A 57 25.80 1.14 -9.35
CA ILE A 57 26.93 0.67 -10.13
C ILE A 57 28.10 1.55 -9.81
N ASP A 58 29.17 0.93 -9.35
CA ASP A 58 30.46 1.58 -9.34
C ASP A 58 31.08 1.43 -10.73
N ALA A 59 31.44 2.56 -11.35
CA ALA A 59 32.02 2.59 -12.68
C ALA A 59 33.45 2.05 -12.59
N GLY A 60 33.60 0.73 -12.75
CA GLY A 60 34.90 0.06 -12.73
C GLY A 60 35.84 0.58 -13.83
N THR A 61 37.14 0.41 -13.63
CA THR A 61 38.16 0.74 -14.64
C THR A 61 38.90 -0.52 -15.03
N LEU A 62 39.00 -0.79 -16.33
CA LEU A 62 39.88 -1.83 -16.89
C LEU A 62 41.19 -1.17 -17.33
N LYS A 63 42.33 -1.77 -16.97
CA LYS A 63 43.67 -1.25 -17.28
C LYS A 63 44.42 -2.20 -18.22
N LEU A 64 44.98 -1.61 -19.27
CA LEU A 64 45.84 -2.27 -20.24
C LEU A 64 47.26 -1.70 -20.13
N LYS A 65 48.28 -2.53 -20.36
CA LYS A 65 49.69 -2.12 -20.41
C LYS A 65 49.96 -1.34 -21.70
N ASN A 66 50.58 -0.18 -21.61
CA ASN A 66 50.92 0.68 -22.75
C ASN A 66 52.43 1.03 -22.82
N GLY A 67 53.28 0.28 -22.12
CA GLY A 67 54.70 0.62 -21.98
C GLY A 67 55.51 0.65 -23.28
N ALA A 68 54.98 0.15 -24.40
CA ALA A 68 55.60 0.27 -25.73
C ALA A 68 54.74 1.09 -26.71
N GLY A 69 53.77 1.86 -26.22
CA GLY A 69 52.90 2.73 -27.02
C GLY A 69 51.85 1.98 -27.83
N GLU A 70 51.44 0.76 -27.41
CA GLU A 70 50.50 -0.08 -28.14
C GLU A 70 49.13 0.55 -28.41
N PHE A 71 48.73 1.51 -27.59
CA PHE A 71 47.41 2.13 -27.58
C PHE A 71 47.45 3.65 -27.77
N ASP A 72 48.60 4.23 -28.13
CA ASP A 72 48.79 5.68 -28.27
C ASP A 72 47.86 6.32 -29.31
N ASP A 73 47.54 5.58 -30.37
CA ASP A 73 46.67 6.05 -31.45
C ASP A 73 45.17 5.95 -31.10
N TRP A 74 44.79 5.27 -30.01
CA TRP A 74 43.38 5.04 -29.70
C TRP A 74 42.56 6.30 -29.46
N PRO A 75 43.06 7.33 -28.76
CA PRO A 75 42.33 8.58 -28.56
C PRO A 75 42.08 9.35 -29.85
N THR A 76 42.92 9.19 -30.89
CA THR A 76 42.80 9.93 -32.16
C THR A 76 42.01 9.15 -33.21
N ASP A 77 42.18 7.83 -33.26
CA ASP A 77 41.75 7.03 -34.41
C ASP A 77 40.44 6.27 -34.17
N TYR A 78 40.03 6.12 -32.89
CA TYR A 78 38.86 5.35 -32.52
C TYR A 78 37.82 6.13 -31.71
N GLY A 79 36.56 6.04 -32.16
CA GLY A 79 35.39 6.29 -31.33
C GLY A 79 35.23 5.17 -30.29
N THR A 80 35.50 5.50 -29.03
CA THR A 80 35.46 4.54 -27.91
C THR A 80 34.14 4.55 -27.14
N ALA A 81 33.42 5.67 -27.12
CA ALA A 81 32.13 5.80 -26.44
C ALA A 81 31.10 4.81 -27.01
N GLY A 82 30.51 3.97 -26.13
CA GLY A 82 29.56 2.92 -26.54
C GLY A 82 30.21 1.64 -27.08
N GLY A 83 31.54 1.54 -27.10
CA GLY A 83 32.24 0.30 -27.40
C GLY A 83 31.98 -0.78 -26.34
N THR A 84 31.88 -2.04 -26.75
CA THR A 84 31.64 -3.17 -25.82
C THR A 84 32.96 -3.77 -25.33
N VAL A 85 33.04 -4.05 -24.03
CA VAL A 85 34.09 -4.86 -23.38
C VAL A 85 33.49 -6.20 -22.98
N VAL A 86 34.21 -7.30 -23.23
CA VAL A 86 33.80 -8.65 -22.82
C VAL A 86 34.99 -9.34 -22.15
N VAL A 87 34.89 -9.57 -20.84
CA VAL A 87 35.94 -10.26 -20.08
C VAL A 87 35.55 -11.72 -19.87
N ARG A 88 36.49 -12.64 -20.09
CA ARG A 88 36.32 -14.08 -19.86
C ARG A 88 37.45 -14.62 -18.98
N TRP A 89 37.14 -15.67 -18.24
CA TRP A 89 38.02 -16.41 -17.36
C TRP A 89 38.10 -17.86 -17.82
N GLY A 90 39.32 -18.36 -18.03
CA GLY A 90 39.56 -19.72 -18.51
C GLY A 90 41.03 -20.08 -18.40
N ARG A 91 41.37 -21.32 -18.75
CA ARG A 91 42.76 -21.78 -18.76
C ARG A 91 43.31 -21.71 -20.17
N VAL A 92 44.58 -21.32 -20.29
CA VAL A 92 45.29 -21.34 -21.57
C VAL A 92 45.38 -22.78 -22.06
N GLY A 93 44.99 -23.00 -23.32
CA GLY A 93 44.91 -24.32 -23.96
C GLY A 93 43.49 -24.87 -24.08
N ASP A 94 42.53 -24.37 -23.29
CA ASP A 94 41.13 -24.72 -23.43
C ASP A 94 40.47 -23.99 -24.62
N ALA A 95 39.48 -24.63 -25.24
CA ALA A 95 38.78 -24.12 -26.42
C ALA A 95 38.15 -22.72 -26.19
N TYR A 96 38.55 -21.74 -26.99
CA TYR A 96 38.03 -20.37 -26.91
C TYR A 96 36.88 -20.14 -27.91
N PRO A 97 35.74 -19.54 -27.51
CA PRO A 97 35.40 -19.06 -26.18
C PRO A 97 34.56 -20.08 -25.39
N SER A 98 34.30 -21.27 -25.92
CA SER A 98 33.28 -22.20 -25.41
C SER A 98 33.60 -22.79 -24.03
N ALA A 99 34.88 -23.01 -23.72
CA ALA A 99 35.34 -23.46 -22.41
C ALA A 99 35.71 -22.31 -21.46
N TRP A 100 35.58 -21.05 -21.91
CA TRP A 100 35.93 -19.87 -21.13
C TRP A 100 34.68 -19.21 -20.55
N THR A 101 34.61 -19.13 -19.22
CA THR A 101 33.48 -18.56 -18.51
C THR A 101 33.46 -17.04 -18.70
N LEU A 102 32.31 -16.47 -19.06
CA LEU A 102 32.12 -15.01 -19.03
C LEU A 102 32.40 -14.49 -17.61
N VAL A 103 33.00 -13.32 -17.47
CA VAL A 103 33.05 -12.59 -16.19
C VAL A 103 31.98 -11.52 -16.23
N TYR A 104 32.12 -10.56 -17.16
CA TYR A 104 31.12 -9.53 -17.41
C TYR A 104 31.16 -9.01 -18.87
N ARG A 105 30.07 -8.34 -19.27
CA ARG A 105 29.97 -7.45 -20.42
C ARG A 105 29.70 -6.04 -19.93
N ALA A 106 30.35 -5.05 -20.54
CA ALA A 106 30.19 -3.64 -20.19
C ALA A 106 30.35 -2.75 -21.43
N GLU A 107 29.92 -1.50 -21.32
CA GLU A 107 30.19 -0.45 -22.29
C GLU A 107 31.32 0.47 -21.80
N ILE A 108 32.14 0.93 -22.75
CA ILE A 108 33.16 1.94 -22.51
C ILE A 108 32.48 3.29 -22.34
N LYS A 109 32.71 3.88 -21.17
CA LYS A 109 32.31 5.24 -20.80
C LYS A 109 33.37 6.26 -21.17
N SER A 110 34.64 5.93 -20.92
CA SER A 110 35.78 6.85 -21.10
C SER A 110 37.05 6.08 -21.44
N LEU A 111 37.95 6.73 -22.15
CA LEU A 111 39.30 6.26 -22.45
C LEU A 111 40.30 7.27 -21.88
N SER A 112 41.34 6.79 -21.23
CA SER A 112 42.53 7.56 -20.85
C SER A 112 43.76 6.78 -21.22
N VAL A 113 44.74 7.41 -21.85
CA VAL A 113 46.01 6.78 -22.23
C VAL A 113 47.14 7.63 -21.66
N ASP A 114 48.04 6.97 -20.93
CA ASP A 114 49.30 7.52 -20.45
C ASP A 114 50.46 6.63 -20.92
N LEU A 115 51.70 6.99 -20.57
CA LEU A 115 52.91 6.30 -21.02
C LEU A 115 53.00 4.84 -20.53
N ASP A 116 52.31 4.49 -19.45
CA ASP A 116 52.38 3.18 -18.82
C ASP A 116 51.11 2.37 -19.06
N TYR A 117 49.95 3.03 -19.14
CA TYR A 117 48.64 2.40 -19.16
C TYR A 117 47.63 3.05 -20.10
N CYS A 118 46.77 2.20 -20.67
CA CYS A 118 45.49 2.59 -21.25
C CYS A 118 44.36 2.15 -20.31
N ALA A 119 43.62 3.10 -19.76
CA ALA A 119 42.51 2.90 -18.83
C ALA A 119 41.15 3.11 -19.52
N LEU A 120 40.29 2.10 -19.45
CA LEU A 120 38.92 2.13 -19.93
C LEU A 120 37.96 2.24 -18.74
N GLY A 121 37.27 3.37 -18.63
CA GLY A 121 36.17 3.53 -17.69
C GLY A 121 34.95 2.77 -18.19
N LEU A 122 34.33 1.96 -17.33
CA LEU A 122 33.25 1.06 -17.69
C LEU A 122 31.91 1.53 -17.13
N ARG A 123 30.83 1.20 -17.83
CA ARG A 123 29.44 1.36 -17.37
C ARG A 123 28.56 0.25 -17.95
N ASN A 124 27.33 0.13 -17.46
CA ASN A 124 26.30 -0.63 -18.15
C ASN A 124 25.29 0.32 -18.82
N ARG A 125 24.24 -0.25 -19.39
CA ARG A 125 23.20 0.48 -20.14
C ARG A 125 22.17 1.23 -19.31
N LEU A 126 22.27 1.27 -17.97
CA LEU A 126 21.33 2.05 -17.13
C LEU A 126 21.31 3.55 -17.50
N TYR A 127 22.43 4.12 -17.96
CA TYR A 127 22.47 5.54 -18.36
C TYR A 127 21.52 5.87 -19.53
N LEU A 128 21.15 4.88 -20.36
CA LEU A 128 20.21 5.10 -21.46
C LEU A 128 18.79 5.41 -20.95
N LEU A 129 18.50 5.05 -19.69
CA LEU A 129 17.22 5.28 -19.03
C LEU A 129 17.15 6.65 -18.34
N ASP A 130 18.26 7.38 -18.25
CA ASP A 130 18.31 8.74 -17.71
C ASP A 130 17.93 9.77 -18.79
N LYS A 131 16.77 9.55 -19.42
CA LYS A 131 16.20 10.37 -20.48
C LYS A 131 14.70 10.53 -20.24
N PRO A 132 14.09 11.68 -20.60
CA PRO A 132 12.67 11.89 -20.39
C PRO A 132 11.80 10.88 -21.15
N VAL A 133 10.72 10.40 -20.52
CA VAL A 133 9.78 9.47 -21.16
C VAL A 133 8.96 10.15 -22.26
N VAL A 134 8.52 11.39 -22.02
CA VAL A 134 7.71 12.16 -22.96
C VAL A 134 8.62 13.13 -23.70
N THR A 135 8.92 12.85 -24.96
CA THR A 135 9.78 13.72 -25.79
C THR A 135 8.98 14.63 -26.72
N ASP A 136 7.77 14.21 -27.08
CA ASP A 136 6.96 14.92 -28.07
C ASP A 136 6.34 16.18 -27.47
N VAL A 137 6.48 17.28 -28.19
CA VAL A 137 5.89 18.59 -27.87
C VAL A 137 4.87 18.98 -28.92
N PHE A 138 3.93 19.85 -28.56
CA PHE A 138 3.00 20.43 -29.54
C PHE A 138 3.74 21.36 -30.49
N ALA A 139 3.39 21.32 -31.78
CA ALA A 139 4.00 22.20 -32.78
C ALA A 139 3.49 23.66 -32.70
N GLY A 140 2.34 23.89 -32.06
CA GLY A 140 1.75 25.23 -31.94
C GLY A 140 1.19 25.81 -33.24
N THR A 141 0.96 24.98 -34.26
CA THR A 141 0.53 25.38 -35.60
C THR A 141 -0.98 25.58 -35.75
N GLY A 142 -1.74 25.49 -34.65
CA GLY A 142 -3.21 25.51 -34.65
C GLY A 142 -3.85 24.12 -34.83
N GLY A 143 -5.18 24.05 -34.68
CA GLY A 143 -5.93 22.79 -34.79
C GLY A 143 -5.54 21.78 -33.70
N LEU A 144 -5.15 20.56 -34.11
CA LEU A 144 -4.75 19.48 -33.20
C LEU A 144 -3.42 19.75 -32.47
N GLU A 145 -2.61 20.67 -32.99
CA GLU A 145 -1.36 21.08 -32.36
C GLU A 145 -1.56 22.30 -31.43
N GLY A 146 -2.75 22.93 -31.47
CA GLY A 146 -3.09 24.09 -30.67
C GLY A 146 -2.32 25.37 -31.02
N THR A 147 -2.69 26.49 -30.42
CA THR A 147 -1.96 27.77 -30.54
C THR A 147 -1.35 28.14 -29.19
N GLY A 148 -0.07 28.51 -29.15
CA GLY A 148 0.61 28.88 -27.90
C GLY A 148 0.94 27.69 -26.98
N THR A 149 0.98 26.48 -27.53
CA THR A 149 1.21 25.20 -26.83
C THR A 149 2.63 24.65 -26.97
N THR A 150 3.53 25.36 -27.65
CA THR A 150 4.87 24.85 -28.07
C THR A 150 5.80 24.41 -26.92
N SER A 151 5.57 24.89 -25.70
CA SER A 151 6.31 24.49 -24.51
C SER A 151 5.69 23.31 -23.75
N LYS A 152 4.50 22.84 -24.16
CA LYS A 152 3.80 21.73 -23.52
C LYS A 152 4.15 20.40 -24.20
N ARG A 153 4.41 19.40 -23.38
CA ARG A 153 4.62 18.01 -23.83
C ARG A 153 3.29 17.30 -24.04
N LYS A 154 3.26 16.38 -24.99
CA LYS A 154 2.09 15.53 -25.29
C LYS A 154 1.99 14.45 -24.21
N GLN A 155 1.28 14.76 -23.13
CA GLN A 155 1.16 13.90 -21.94
C GLN A 155 0.73 12.45 -22.26
N ILE A 156 1.24 11.49 -21.51
CA ILE A 156 0.95 10.06 -21.61
C ILE A 156 0.24 9.62 -20.34
N ALA A 157 -0.94 9.02 -20.46
CA ALA A 157 -1.60 8.35 -19.35
C ALA A 157 -1.21 6.86 -19.37
N ILE A 158 -1.04 6.25 -18.20
CA ILE A 158 -0.75 4.83 -18.06
C ILE A 158 -1.75 4.25 -17.08
N ASP A 159 -2.38 3.14 -17.46
CA ASP A 159 -3.49 2.51 -16.73
C ASP A 159 -4.49 3.60 -16.29
N GLU A 160 -4.88 3.62 -15.01
CA GLU A 160 -5.80 4.61 -14.45
C GLU A 160 -5.08 5.61 -13.53
N PRO A 161 -4.64 6.77 -14.04
CA PRO A 161 -3.99 7.79 -13.21
C PRO A 161 -4.94 8.52 -12.27
N GLY A 162 -6.27 8.34 -12.39
CA GLY A 162 -7.28 9.14 -11.71
C GLY A 162 -7.76 10.33 -12.55
N TYR A 163 -8.18 11.42 -11.91
CA TYR A 163 -8.69 12.63 -12.58
C TYR A 163 -7.55 13.55 -13.02
N ILE A 164 -7.22 13.54 -14.31
CA ILE A 164 -6.10 14.30 -14.87
C ILE A 164 -6.56 15.60 -15.55
N PRO A 165 -5.71 16.64 -15.64
CA PRO A 165 -6.00 17.84 -16.41
C PRO A 165 -5.96 17.56 -17.92
N LEU A 166 -6.73 18.33 -18.68
CA LEU A 166 -6.69 18.34 -20.14
C LEU A 166 -5.84 19.51 -20.64
N VAL A 167 -5.22 19.37 -21.81
CA VAL A 167 -4.47 20.45 -22.45
C VAL A 167 -5.37 21.17 -23.45
N LEU A 168 -5.69 22.44 -23.18
CA LEU A 168 -6.41 23.30 -24.13
C LEU A 168 -5.58 23.54 -25.39
N LEU A 169 -6.17 23.25 -26.56
CA LEU A 169 -5.57 23.48 -27.88
C LEU A 169 -6.17 24.70 -28.57
N ASP A 170 -7.49 24.85 -28.49
CA ASP A 170 -8.24 25.93 -29.15
C ASP A 170 -9.42 26.36 -28.27
N SER A 171 -9.38 27.60 -27.78
CA SER A 171 -10.42 28.18 -26.90
C SER A 171 -11.67 28.64 -27.64
N VAL A 172 -11.61 28.82 -28.96
CA VAL A 172 -12.79 29.20 -29.75
C VAL A 172 -13.60 27.95 -30.08
N LYS A 173 -12.91 26.90 -30.53
CA LYS A 173 -13.52 25.62 -30.90
C LYS A 173 -13.69 24.65 -29.73
N GLN A 174 -13.12 24.98 -28.57
CA GLN A 174 -13.13 24.18 -27.35
C GLN A 174 -12.50 22.80 -27.57
N LEU A 175 -11.33 22.77 -28.20
CA LEU A 175 -10.55 21.55 -28.48
C LEU A 175 -9.54 21.31 -27.36
N TYR A 176 -9.47 20.07 -26.90
CA TYR A 176 -8.60 19.64 -25.81
C TYR A 176 -7.88 18.34 -26.15
N PHE A 177 -6.62 18.24 -25.75
CA PHE A 177 -5.83 17.01 -25.80
C PHE A 177 -5.89 16.29 -24.44
N VAL A 178 -6.01 14.96 -24.49
CA VAL A 178 -6.08 14.10 -23.29
C VAL A 178 -4.81 13.29 -23.11
N GLN A 179 -4.42 12.48 -24.10
CA GLN A 179 -3.25 11.60 -23.98
C GLN A 179 -2.67 11.24 -25.35
N ALA A 180 -1.36 10.99 -25.40
CA ALA A 180 -0.64 10.65 -26.62
C ALA A 180 -0.76 9.18 -27.02
N ASN A 181 -1.06 8.30 -26.07
CA ASN A 181 -1.00 6.86 -26.23
C ASN A 181 -2.38 6.19 -26.36
N ALA A 182 -2.35 4.89 -26.64
CA ALA A 182 -3.52 4.10 -26.94
C ALA A 182 -4.60 4.13 -25.86
N SER A 183 -5.84 4.04 -26.30
CA SER A 183 -7.05 4.08 -25.47
C SER A 183 -7.90 2.83 -25.70
N ASP A 184 -8.52 2.29 -24.65
CA ASP A 184 -9.51 1.22 -24.77
C ASP A 184 -10.84 1.76 -25.27
N VAL A 185 -11.28 1.27 -26.42
CA VAL A 185 -12.47 1.75 -27.09
C VAL A 185 -13.75 1.18 -26.50
N ARG A 186 -13.71 0.07 -25.74
CA ARG A 186 -14.92 -0.45 -25.04
C ARG A 186 -15.34 0.49 -23.92
N ALA A 187 -14.35 1.07 -23.25
CA ALA A 187 -14.56 2.16 -22.31
C ALA A 187 -14.97 3.45 -23.05
N LEU A 188 -14.43 3.72 -24.25
CA LEU A 188 -14.96 4.74 -25.17
C LEU A 188 -16.26 4.31 -25.86
N ALA A 189 -16.95 3.23 -25.52
CA ALA A 189 -18.23 2.85 -26.15
C ALA A 189 -19.38 2.88 -25.14
N GLY A 190 -19.09 3.24 -23.87
CA GLY A 190 -20.06 3.29 -22.77
C GLY A 190 -20.41 1.94 -22.15
N THR A 191 -19.72 0.85 -22.52
CA THR A 191 -20.03 -0.52 -22.05
C THR A 191 -19.24 -0.92 -20.80
N PHE A 192 -18.26 -0.12 -20.38
CA PHE A 192 -17.41 -0.33 -19.19
C PHE A 192 -17.55 0.89 -18.23
N PRO A 193 -17.01 0.87 -16.98
CA PRO A 193 -17.17 1.96 -15.98
C PRO A 193 -16.81 3.35 -16.56
N PRO A 194 -17.17 4.47 -15.90
CA PRO A 194 -17.20 5.80 -16.50
C PRO A 194 -15.80 6.40 -16.75
N TYR A 195 -15.05 5.78 -17.64
CA TYR A 195 -13.80 6.26 -18.19
C TYR A 195 -14.08 7.17 -19.39
N TYR A 196 -13.19 8.12 -19.59
CA TYR A 196 -13.26 9.21 -20.57
C TYR A 196 -14.41 10.20 -20.35
N TYR A 197 -14.94 10.28 -19.13
CA TYR A 197 -15.89 11.31 -18.74
C TYR A 197 -15.17 12.59 -18.35
N VAL A 198 -15.62 13.70 -18.95
CA VAL A 198 -15.11 15.04 -18.68
C VAL A 198 -15.95 15.67 -17.59
N PHE A 199 -15.28 16.30 -16.64
CA PHE A 199 -15.87 17.01 -15.52
C PHE A 199 -15.48 18.47 -15.59
N ASP A 200 -16.47 19.35 -15.44
CA ASP A 200 -16.29 20.79 -15.25
C ASP A 200 -16.49 21.09 -13.76
N GLY A 201 -15.40 21.31 -13.03
CA GLY A 201 -15.43 21.52 -11.59
C GLY A 201 -16.11 20.36 -10.83
N GLY A 202 -15.90 19.12 -11.25
CA GLY A 202 -16.51 17.93 -10.64
C GLY A 202 -17.96 17.63 -11.05
N VAL A 203 -18.57 18.45 -11.91
CA VAL A 203 -19.86 18.15 -12.55
C VAL A 203 -19.59 17.43 -13.87
N ALA A 204 -20.07 16.20 -14.01
CA ALA A 204 -19.91 15.43 -15.24
C ALA A 204 -20.66 16.09 -16.41
N LEU A 205 -19.97 16.28 -17.53
CA LEU A 205 -20.59 16.69 -18.79
C LEU A 205 -21.28 15.49 -19.45
N THR A 206 -22.27 15.76 -20.29
CA THR A 206 -23.01 14.69 -20.97
C THR A 206 -22.22 14.20 -22.19
N HIS A 207 -22.02 12.89 -22.30
CA HIS A 207 -21.29 12.30 -23.43
C HIS A 207 -22.16 12.33 -24.70
N GLY A 208 -21.80 13.15 -25.68
CA GLY A 208 -22.53 13.39 -26.94
C GLY A 208 -22.12 12.49 -28.11
N GLY A 209 -21.32 11.45 -27.87
CA GLY A 209 -20.84 10.51 -28.88
C GLY A 209 -19.42 10.78 -29.37
N TYR A 210 -19.06 10.18 -30.50
CA TYR A 210 -17.69 10.16 -31.01
C TYR A 210 -17.58 10.88 -32.35
N TYR A 211 -16.39 11.35 -32.67
CA TYR A 211 -16.01 11.70 -34.05
C TYR A 211 -15.23 10.55 -34.67
N THR A 212 -15.36 10.39 -35.99
CA THR A 212 -14.69 9.31 -36.73
C THR A 212 -13.41 9.77 -37.44
N THR A 213 -13.26 11.08 -37.70
CA THR A 213 -12.10 11.63 -38.40
C THR A 213 -11.57 12.88 -37.70
N ALA A 214 -10.27 13.14 -37.90
CA ALA A 214 -9.59 14.34 -37.42
C ALA A 214 -10.28 15.62 -37.93
N ALA A 215 -10.72 15.62 -39.19
CA ALA A 215 -11.37 16.77 -39.81
C ALA A 215 -12.74 17.08 -39.21
N ASP A 216 -13.55 16.04 -38.94
CA ASP A 216 -14.85 16.19 -38.29
C ASP A 216 -14.70 16.66 -36.83
N PHE A 217 -13.73 16.11 -36.11
CA PHE A 217 -13.38 16.62 -34.77
C PHE A 217 -13.02 18.12 -34.80
N ALA A 218 -12.11 18.52 -35.70
CA ALA A 218 -11.55 19.87 -35.74
C ALA A 218 -12.48 20.92 -36.35
N ASN A 219 -13.37 20.54 -37.27
CA ASN A 219 -14.16 21.48 -38.08
C ASN A 219 -15.64 21.10 -38.24
N GLY A 220 -16.05 19.90 -37.80
CA GLY A 220 -17.44 19.45 -37.86
C GLY A 220 -18.34 20.16 -36.84
N ALA A 221 -19.59 19.68 -36.77
CA ALA A 221 -20.60 20.23 -35.87
C ALA A 221 -20.14 20.17 -34.41
N ALA A 222 -20.19 21.31 -33.72
CA ALA A 222 -19.89 21.36 -32.29
C ALA A 222 -20.95 20.59 -31.49
N PRO A 223 -20.59 19.97 -30.35
CA PRO A 223 -21.57 19.43 -29.42
C PRO A 223 -22.50 20.54 -28.89
N ALA A 224 -23.68 20.17 -28.38
CA ALA A 224 -24.54 21.12 -27.67
C ALA A 224 -23.90 21.57 -26.34
N ALA A 225 -24.28 22.74 -25.82
CA ALA A 225 -23.80 23.21 -24.52
C ALA A 225 -24.09 22.19 -23.41
N GLY A 226 -23.11 21.95 -22.53
CA GLY A 226 -23.17 20.88 -21.51
C GLY A 226 -22.83 19.47 -22.02
N TYR A 227 -22.56 19.31 -23.31
CA TYR A 227 -22.11 18.05 -23.92
C TYR A 227 -20.64 18.12 -24.33
N PHE A 228 -20.01 16.95 -24.38
CA PHE A 228 -18.69 16.77 -24.98
C PHE A 228 -18.72 15.60 -25.98
N LYS A 229 -17.80 15.61 -26.93
CA LYS A 229 -17.56 14.49 -27.85
C LYS A 229 -16.08 14.15 -27.87
N VAL A 230 -15.77 12.88 -28.12
CA VAL A 230 -14.40 12.34 -28.08
C VAL A 230 -13.94 11.94 -29.48
N TRP A 231 -12.65 12.07 -29.75
CA TRP A 231 -12.00 11.54 -30.94
C TRP A 231 -10.68 10.86 -30.56
N ALA A 232 -10.47 9.65 -31.06
CA ALA A 232 -9.21 8.94 -30.93
C ALA A 232 -8.67 8.61 -32.33
N GLU A 233 -7.39 8.88 -32.58
CA GLU A 233 -6.76 8.55 -33.85
C GLU A 233 -6.64 7.03 -34.03
N GLY A 234 -6.91 6.57 -35.26
CA GLY A 234 -6.81 5.16 -35.63
C GLY A 234 -7.89 4.26 -35.04
N TRP A 235 -9.02 4.81 -34.57
CA TRP A 235 -10.15 4.00 -34.12
C TRP A 235 -10.67 3.10 -35.26
N ASP A 236 -10.67 1.78 -35.02
CA ASP A 236 -11.29 0.78 -35.90
C ASP A 236 -12.71 0.44 -35.39
N THR A 237 -13.71 0.53 -36.27
CA THR A 237 -15.12 0.19 -35.99
C THR A 237 -15.51 -1.22 -36.42
N THR A 238 -14.57 -2.04 -36.93
CA THR A 238 -14.87 -3.32 -37.60
C THR A 238 -14.04 -4.51 -37.09
N GLY A 239 -14.66 -5.69 -36.94
CA GLY A 239 -13.98 -6.96 -36.62
C GLY A 239 -13.57 -7.19 -35.15
N ALA A 240 -12.71 -8.19 -34.89
CA ALA A 240 -12.20 -8.52 -33.53
C ALA A 240 -11.22 -7.47 -32.97
N SER A 241 -10.77 -6.54 -33.81
CA SER A 241 -9.97 -5.35 -33.49
C SER A 241 -10.84 -4.09 -33.32
N ALA A 242 -12.17 -4.19 -33.52
CA ALA A 242 -13.14 -3.16 -33.17
C ALA A 242 -13.15 -2.96 -31.66
N GLY A 243 -12.31 -2.06 -31.16
CA GLY A 243 -12.06 -1.99 -29.73
C GLY A 243 -10.78 -1.28 -29.30
N ASN A 244 -9.88 -0.95 -30.24
CA ASN A 244 -8.59 -0.35 -29.92
C ASN A 244 -8.34 0.89 -30.77
N ALA A 245 -7.84 1.96 -30.15
CA ALA A 245 -7.31 3.12 -30.86
C ALA A 245 -5.83 3.28 -30.46
N PRO A 246 -4.88 3.32 -31.41
CA PRO A 246 -3.47 3.57 -31.11
C PRO A 246 -3.25 4.95 -30.45
N GLY A 247 -4.23 5.86 -30.55
CA GLY A 247 -4.16 7.23 -30.02
C GLY A 247 -3.42 8.15 -31.00
N PRO A 248 -3.29 9.46 -30.69
CA PRO A 248 -3.74 10.22 -29.52
C PRO A 248 -5.26 10.36 -29.31
N LEU A 249 -5.66 10.78 -28.11
CA LEU A 249 -7.04 11.01 -27.69
C LEU A 249 -7.32 12.51 -27.45
N TYR A 250 -8.45 12.98 -27.96
CA TYR A 250 -8.91 14.36 -27.88
C TYR A 250 -10.38 14.48 -27.47
N VAL A 251 -10.72 15.64 -26.92
CA VAL A 251 -12.08 16.01 -26.49
C VAL A 251 -12.45 17.36 -27.10
N ARG A 252 -13.72 17.49 -27.52
CA ARG A 252 -14.32 18.77 -27.89
C ARG A 252 -15.54 19.05 -27.04
N LEU A 253 -15.62 20.24 -26.45
CA LEU A 253 -16.77 20.68 -25.66
C LEU A 253 -17.76 21.49 -26.51
N GLY A 254 -19.04 21.47 -26.13
CA GLY A 254 -20.07 22.28 -26.77
C GLY A 254 -20.14 23.74 -26.29
N SER A 255 -19.50 24.06 -25.17
CA SER A 255 -19.44 25.41 -24.60
C SER A 255 -18.15 25.60 -23.81
N PRO A 256 -17.68 26.85 -23.62
CA PRO A 256 -16.59 27.14 -22.70
C PRO A 256 -16.86 26.59 -21.30
N PRO A 257 -15.86 25.98 -20.64
CA PRO A 257 -16.03 25.48 -19.28
C PRO A 257 -16.14 26.62 -18.28
N ALA A 258 -16.92 26.41 -17.22
CA ALA A 258 -17.09 27.37 -16.12
C ALA A 258 -15.98 27.24 -15.06
N ASN A 259 -15.38 26.07 -14.94
CA ASN A 259 -14.33 25.75 -13.97
C ASN A 259 -13.22 24.90 -14.62
N ASP A 260 -12.25 24.50 -13.81
CA ASP A 260 -11.18 23.61 -14.25
C ASP A 260 -11.72 22.26 -14.72
N LEU A 261 -11.22 21.82 -15.88
CA LEU A 261 -11.59 20.53 -16.44
C LEU A 261 -10.73 19.40 -15.89
N ARG A 262 -11.38 18.27 -15.62
CA ARG A 262 -10.73 17.00 -15.31
C ARG A 262 -11.34 15.87 -16.13
N ILE A 263 -10.54 14.85 -16.45
CA ILE A 263 -11.01 13.64 -17.13
C ILE A 263 -10.49 12.41 -16.38
N ALA A 264 -11.36 11.42 -16.17
CA ALA A 264 -10.92 10.08 -15.80
C ALA A 264 -10.56 9.35 -17.10
N THR A 265 -9.32 8.87 -17.28
CA THR A 265 -8.89 8.23 -18.54
C THR A 265 -8.21 6.89 -18.29
N LEU A 266 -8.09 6.08 -19.35
CA LEU A 266 -7.28 4.87 -19.37
C LEU A 266 -6.23 4.94 -20.48
N GLY A 267 -4.99 4.61 -20.15
CA GLY A 267 -3.87 4.65 -21.09
C GLY A 267 -3.14 3.32 -21.22
N TYR A 268 -3.04 2.81 -22.45
CA TYR A 268 -2.41 1.53 -22.76
C TYR A 268 -1.24 1.69 -23.73
N LEU A 269 -0.51 0.60 -23.93
CA LEU A 269 0.47 0.47 -25.00
C LEU A 269 -0.17 -0.32 -26.13
N MET A 270 0.01 0.17 -27.35
CA MET A 270 -0.26 -0.55 -28.60
C MET A 270 0.90 -0.24 -29.54
N ASN A 271 1.65 -1.29 -29.92
CA ASN A 271 2.71 -1.15 -30.91
C ASN A 271 2.11 -1.46 -32.29
N VAL A 272 2.37 -0.60 -33.26
CA VAL A 272 1.99 -0.84 -34.65
C VAL A 272 2.86 -1.97 -35.21
N GLY A 273 2.27 -3.13 -35.50
CA GLY A 273 2.96 -4.29 -36.09
C GLY A 273 3.12 -5.52 -35.18
N ASP A 274 2.85 -5.42 -33.87
CA ASP A 274 2.84 -6.59 -32.98
C ASP A 274 1.50 -7.35 -33.12
N ALA A 275 1.54 -8.64 -33.44
CA ALA A 275 0.36 -9.51 -33.43
C ALA A 275 0.23 -10.26 -32.08
N PRO A 276 -0.95 -10.30 -31.44
CA PRO A 276 -2.17 -9.57 -31.82
C PRO A 276 -2.02 -8.07 -31.57
N THR A 277 -2.53 -7.25 -32.48
CA THR A 277 -2.57 -5.77 -32.42
C THR A 277 -3.59 -5.30 -31.39
N ASN A 278 -3.39 -5.70 -30.13
CA ASN A 278 -4.26 -5.41 -29.01
C ASN A 278 -3.54 -4.50 -28.02
N ILE A 279 -4.33 -3.59 -27.43
CA ILE A 279 -3.88 -2.80 -26.29
C ILE A 279 -3.46 -3.72 -25.14
N ARG A 280 -2.41 -3.32 -24.42
CA ARG A 280 -1.99 -3.97 -23.18
C ARG A 280 -1.41 -2.97 -22.19
N ARG A 281 -1.28 -3.40 -20.94
CA ARG A 281 -0.59 -2.61 -19.92
C ARG A 281 0.88 -2.42 -20.27
N TRP A 282 1.41 -1.28 -19.86
CA TRP A 282 2.83 -0.96 -19.99
C TRP A 282 3.65 -1.75 -18.97
N LYS A 283 4.85 -2.18 -19.39
CA LYS A 283 5.81 -2.89 -18.56
C LYS A 283 7.21 -2.28 -18.64
N LEU A 284 8.09 -2.63 -17.70
CA LEU A 284 9.44 -2.03 -17.64
C LEU A 284 10.28 -2.29 -18.91
N THR A 285 10.11 -3.44 -19.56
CA THR A 285 10.77 -3.69 -20.85
C THR A 285 10.34 -2.69 -21.93
N ASP A 286 9.11 -2.17 -21.88
CA ASP A 286 8.63 -1.20 -22.86
C ASP A 286 9.33 0.15 -22.70
N LEU A 287 9.64 0.54 -21.45
CA LEU A 287 10.45 1.71 -21.16
C LEU A 287 11.88 1.54 -21.70
N CYS A 288 12.48 0.35 -21.55
CA CYS A 288 13.78 0.07 -22.14
C CYS A 288 13.73 0.19 -23.67
N ASN A 289 12.76 -0.43 -24.33
CA ASN A 289 12.60 -0.36 -25.78
C ASN A 289 12.46 1.10 -26.26
N ARG A 290 11.63 1.92 -25.59
CA ARG A 290 11.48 3.34 -25.92
C ARG A 290 12.73 4.16 -25.67
N ALA A 291 13.58 3.76 -24.72
CA ALA A 291 14.90 4.37 -24.51
C ALA A 291 15.94 3.97 -25.59
N GLY A 292 15.55 3.15 -26.58
CA GLY A 292 16.39 2.69 -27.70
C GLY A 292 16.97 1.29 -27.54
N MET A 293 16.58 0.57 -26.49
CA MET A 293 17.10 -0.77 -26.17
C MET A 293 16.23 -1.89 -26.74
N LEU A 294 16.23 -2.03 -28.07
CA LEU A 294 15.32 -2.92 -28.80
C LEU A 294 15.53 -4.43 -28.54
N ASP A 295 16.68 -4.80 -28.00
CA ASP A 295 17.00 -6.16 -27.57
C ASP A 295 16.35 -6.54 -26.23
N VAL A 296 15.86 -5.56 -25.46
CA VAL A 296 15.22 -5.80 -24.16
C VAL A 296 13.76 -6.23 -24.37
N THR A 297 13.59 -7.54 -24.53
CA THR A 297 12.28 -8.19 -24.64
C THR A 297 11.98 -9.03 -23.39
N PRO A 298 10.72 -9.35 -23.10
CA PRO A 298 10.37 -10.22 -21.96
C PRO A 298 11.10 -11.56 -21.96
N GLY A 299 11.35 -12.15 -23.14
CA GLY A 299 12.07 -13.42 -23.29
C GLY A 299 13.61 -13.30 -23.22
N ALA A 300 14.16 -12.09 -23.34
CA ALA A 300 15.59 -11.82 -23.28
C ALA A 300 16.07 -11.30 -21.91
N MET A 301 15.15 -11.13 -20.96
CA MET A 301 15.49 -10.68 -19.60
C MET A 301 16.40 -11.69 -18.89
N GLY A 302 17.18 -11.19 -17.92
CA GLY A 302 17.99 -12.04 -17.05
C GLY A 302 17.13 -13.09 -16.35
N SER A 303 17.73 -14.25 -16.03
CA SER A 303 17.03 -15.36 -15.37
C SER A 303 16.26 -14.89 -14.13
N ARG A 304 15.08 -15.47 -13.87
CA ARG A 304 14.22 -15.15 -12.71
C ARG A 304 13.78 -13.68 -12.62
N SER A 305 13.81 -12.96 -13.73
CA SER A 305 13.24 -11.60 -13.78
C SER A 305 11.72 -11.65 -13.88
N VAL A 306 11.09 -10.63 -13.32
CA VAL A 306 9.66 -10.36 -13.46
C VAL A 306 9.49 -9.06 -14.25
N ASN A 307 8.71 -9.10 -15.32
CA ASN A 307 8.41 -7.90 -16.09
C ASN A 307 7.23 -7.14 -15.46
N LEU A 308 7.55 -6.17 -14.60
CA LEU A 308 6.58 -5.43 -13.79
C LEU A 308 5.75 -4.46 -14.64
N GLU A 309 4.47 -4.34 -14.29
CA GLU A 309 3.57 -3.31 -14.81
C GLU A 309 3.88 -1.95 -14.19
N LEU A 310 3.59 -0.87 -14.92
CA LEU A 310 3.89 0.48 -14.44
C LEU A 310 2.84 0.99 -13.44
N GLY A 311 1.58 0.58 -13.54
CA GLY A 311 0.50 1.09 -12.68
C GLY A 311 0.10 2.54 -12.99
N GLY A 312 -1.08 2.92 -12.51
CA GLY A 312 -1.81 4.14 -12.88
C GLY A 312 -1.00 5.44 -12.73
N ARG A 313 -0.60 6.12 -13.80
CA ARG A 313 0.19 7.37 -13.70
C ARG A 313 0.06 8.26 -14.92
N LEU A 314 0.25 9.56 -14.73
CA LEU A 314 0.35 10.54 -15.82
C LEU A 314 1.81 10.98 -15.94
N LEU A 315 2.35 10.90 -17.15
CA LEU A 315 3.68 11.39 -17.51
C LEU A 315 3.49 12.63 -18.40
N GLN A 316 4.02 13.77 -17.97
CA GLN A 316 3.73 15.04 -18.65
C GLN A 316 4.90 16.05 -18.61
N GLY A 317 5.98 15.74 -17.88
CA GLY A 317 7.14 16.61 -17.70
C GLY A 317 8.44 15.93 -18.08
N ASP A 318 9.48 16.23 -17.31
CA ASP A 318 10.85 15.75 -17.52
C ASP A 318 11.11 14.39 -16.85
N GLU A 319 10.08 13.70 -16.37
CA GLU A 319 10.24 12.41 -15.69
C GLU A 319 11.05 11.44 -16.58
N SER A 320 12.17 10.95 -16.07
CA SER A 320 13.03 10.02 -16.80
C SER A 320 12.46 8.60 -16.78
N TYR A 321 12.90 7.73 -17.70
CA TYR A 321 12.58 6.30 -17.60
C TYR A 321 13.02 5.75 -16.25
N LEU A 322 14.19 6.18 -15.75
CA LEU A 322 14.73 5.75 -14.47
C LEU A 322 13.86 6.19 -13.28
N ASP A 323 13.28 7.39 -13.31
CA ASP A 323 12.36 7.86 -12.27
C ASP A 323 11.10 7.00 -12.21
N VAL A 324 10.53 6.67 -13.37
CA VAL A 324 9.35 5.80 -13.46
C VAL A 324 9.68 4.40 -12.95
N MET A 325 10.81 3.82 -13.35
CA MET A 325 11.25 2.50 -12.84
C MET A 325 11.49 2.53 -11.33
N THR A 326 12.12 3.58 -10.82
CA THR A 326 12.36 3.75 -9.38
C THR A 326 11.05 3.79 -8.60
N ASP A 327 10.04 4.50 -9.10
CA ASP A 327 8.73 4.56 -8.49
C ASP A 327 8.01 3.20 -8.48
N VAL A 328 8.05 2.45 -9.59
CA VAL A 328 7.51 1.07 -9.66
C VAL A 328 8.19 0.15 -8.64
N CYS A 329 9.51 0.26 -8.50
CA CYS A 329 10.28 -0.52 -7.54
C CYS A 329 9.94 -0.25 -6.08
N LYS A 330 9.51 0.96 -5.71
CA LYS A 330 9.04 1.27 -4.35
C LYS A 330 7.80 0.44 -4.00
N TRP A 331 6.82 0.41 -4.91
CA TRP A 331 5.57 -0.34 -4.73
C TRP A 331 5.78 -1.86 -4.77
N ARG A 332 6.58 -2.35 -5.72
CA ARG A 332 6.81 -3.79 -5.92
C ARG A 332 7.90 -4.39 -5.03
N HIS A 333 8.57 -3.57 -4.23
CA HIS A 333 9.77 -3.95 -3.48
C HIS A 333 10.81 -4.63 -4.37
N ALA A 334 11.18 -3.97 -5.47
CA ALA A 334 11.99 -4.59 -6.52
C ALA A 334 13.30 -3.85 -6.76
N ALA A 335 14.22 -4.52 -7.44
CA ALA A 335 15.42 -3.94 -8.00
C ALA A 335 15.46 -4.15 -9.52
N VAL A 336 15.99 -3.16 -10.25
CA VAL A 336 16.20 -3.25 -11.72
C VAL A 336 17.65 -3.00 -12.07
N GLY A 337 18.13 -3.62 -13.14
CA GLY A 337 19.50 -3.44 -13.58
C GLY A 337 19.86 -4.29 -14.77
N PHE A 338 21.16 -4.48 -14.96
CA PHE A 338 21.70 -5.43 -15.92
C PHE A 338 22.56 -6.48 -15.21
N THR A 339 22.39 -7.73 -15.62
CA THR A 339 23.21 -8.86 -15.19
C THR A 339 24.62 -8.75 -15.79
N ARG A 340 25.50 -9.67 -15.42
CA ARG A 340 26.88 -9.65 -15.92
C ARG A 340 26.95 -9.92 -17.42
N ASP A 341 25.95 -10.59 -17.99
CA ASP A 341 25.81 -10.86 -19.43
C ASP A 341 25.10 -9.73 -20.20
N ASP A 342 24.94 -8.55 -19.60
CA ASP A 342 24.24 -7.39 -20.17
C ASP A 342 22.77 -7.67 -20.50
N ARG A 343 22.11 -8.54 -19.71
CA ARG A 343 20.66 -8.73 -19.80
C ARG A 343 19.94 -7.88 -18.78
N PHE A 344 18.94 -7.15 -19.24
CA PHE A 344 18.06 -6.39 -18.35
C PHE A 344 17.35 -7.35 -17.38
N PHE A 345 17.36 -7.03 -16.09
CA PHE A 345 16.61 -7.76 -15.09
C PHE A 345 15.75 -6.82 -14.26
N CYS A 346 14.66 -7.38 -13.76
CA CYS A 346 13.86 -6.78 -12.71
C CYS A 346 13.48 -7.91 -11.75
N ARG A 347 13.81 -7.77 -10.47
CA ARG A 347 13.59 -8.81 -9.46
C ARG A 347 12.94 -8.22 -8.23
N GLU A 348 11.84 -8.80 -7.79
CA GLU A 348 11.31 -8.46 -6.48
C GLU A 348 12.26 -8.98 -5.39
N LEU A 349 12.40 -8.22 -4.31
CA LEU A 349 13.16 -8.61 -3.14
C LEU A 349 12.38 -9.67 -2.38
N LEU A 350 13.03 -10.79 -2.15
CA LEU A 350 12.48 -11.93 -1.43
C LEU A 350 13.28 -12.16 -0.15
N ASP A 351 12.58 -12.49 0.93
CA ASP A 351 13.25 -12.93 2.15
C ASP A 351 14.19 -14.12 1.84
N PRO A 352 15.37 -14.23 2.46
CA PRO A 352 16.25 -15.38 2.26
C PRO A 352 15.58 -16.73 2.54
N LEU A 353 14.60 -16.77 3.45
CA LEU A 353 13.83 -17.96 3.82
C LEU A 353 12.52 -18.11 3.05
N ASP A 354 12.25 -17.24 2.07
CA ASP A 354 11.06 -17.34 1.22
C ASP A 354 11.08 -18.68 0.45
N THR A 355 9.97 -19.41 0.52
CA THR A 355 9.76 -20.71 -0.14
C THR A 355 8.60 -20.72 -1.13
N SER A 356 8.05 -19.54 -1.46
CA SER A 356 6.90 -19.40 -2.35
C SER A 356 7.20 -19.83 -3.80
N ASP A 357 8.45 -19.70 -4.23
CA ASP A 357 8.95 -20.16 -5.53
C ASP A 357 9.83 -21.43 -5.34
N PRO A 358 9.37 -22.62 -5.75
CA PRO A 358 10.16 -23.84 -5.67
C PRO A 358 11.46 -23.81 -6.50
N ALA A 359 11.52 -22.97 -7.54
CA ALA A 359 12.74 -22.78 -8.33
C ALA A 359 13.79 -21.90 -7.63
N ASP A 360 13.42 -21.25 -6.51
CA ASP A 360 14.31 -20.43 -5.70
C ASP A 360 15.14 -21.27 -4.72
N THR A 361 16.06 -22.06 -5.27
CA THR A 361 16.92 -22.95 -4.51
C THR A 361 18.27 -22.30 -4.14
N VAL A 362 18.93 -22.85 -3.11
CA VAL A 362 20.29 -22.44 -2.73
C VAL A 362 21.25 -22.76 -3.89
N ARG A 363 21.91 -21.75 -4.43
CA ARG A 363 22.84 -21.89 -5.57
C ARG A 363 24.28 -22.15 -5.18
N TYR A 364 24.69 -21.69 -4.00
CA TYR A 364 26.07 -21.86 -3.54
C TYR A 364 26.14 -21.84 -2.02
N VAL A 365 27.12 -22.56 -1.48
CA VAL A 365 27.42 -22.62 -0.03
C VAL A 365 28.82 -22.08 0.20
N PHE A 366 28.91 -20.93 0.85
CA PHE A 366 30.17 -20.35 1.30
C PHE A 366 30.60 -21.01 2.62
N THR A 367 31.84 -21.45 2.67
CA THR A 367 32.47 -22.11 3.81
C THR A 367 33.84 -21.49 4.08
N GLU A 368 34.42 -21.77 5.25
CA GLU A 368 35.77 -21.34 5.59
C GLU A 368 36.86 -21.86 4.60
N HIS A 369 36.53 -22.85 3.76
CA HIS A 369 37.44 -23.40 2.75
C HIS A 369 37.41 -22.66 1.41
N ASN A 370 36.28 -22.03 1.04
CA ASN A 370 36.11 -21.36 -0.26
C ASN A 370 35.89 -19.85 -0.16
N ALA A 371 35.83 -19.31 1.05
CA ALA A 371 35.70 -17.88 1.31
C ALA A 371 36.48 -17.44 2.56
N LYS A 372 36.90 -16.17 2.55
CA LYS A 372 37.69 -15.52 3.60
C LYS A 372 37.15 -14.10 3.84
N GLN A 373 37.77 -13.37 4.78
CA GLN A 373 37.50 -11.95 5.05
C GLN A 373 36.03 -11.64 5.38
N TYR A 374 35.39 -12.51 6.16
CA TYR A 374 34.03 -12.32 6.59
C TYR A 374 33.89 -11.07 7.47
N LYS A 375 32.95 -10.20 7.14
CA LYS A 375 32.64 -8.97 7.85
C LYS A 375 31.14 -8.78 7.93
N ARG A 376 30.59 -8.73 9.15
CA ARG A 376 29.19 -8.40 9.39
C ARG A 376 29.08 -6.94 9.79
N THR A 377 28.25 -6.18 9.08
CA THR A 377 27.95 -4.78 9.40
C THR A 377 26.45 -4.55 9.35
N PRO A 378 25.93 -3.56 10.10
CA PRO A 378 24.63 -2.99 9.82
C PRO A 378 24.58 -2.47 8.37
N ILE A 379 23.38 -2.43 7.79
CA ILE A 379 23.15 -1.78 6.50
C ILE A 379 23.04 -0.28 6.77
N PRO A 380 23.93 0.57 6.21
CA PRO A 380 23.86 2.00 6.45
C PRO A 380 22.49 2.58 6.09
N GLY A 381 21.81 3.23 7.06
CA GLY A 381 20.47 3.79 6.86
C GLY A 381 19.32 2.80 7.04
N ALA A 382 19.62 1.54 7.34
CA ALA A 382 18.69 0.52 7.83
C ALA A 382 19.23 -0.15 9.10
N ASP A 383 19.90 0.64 9.94
CA ASP A 383 20.59 0.18 11.16
C ASP A 383 19.62 -0.33 12.23
N ALA A 384 18.36 0.14 12.18
CA ALA A 384 17.27 -0.31 13.05
C ALA A 384 16.09 -0.84 12.21
N PRO A 385 15.35 -1.84 12.71
CA PRO A 385 14.13 -2.29 12.07
C PRO A 385 13.07 -1.19 11.98
N ILE A 386 12.18 -1.31 11.00
CA ILE A 386 11.04 -0.42 10.83
C ILE A 386 9.79 -1.07 11.45
N TRP A 387 9.19 -0.42 12.45
CA TRP A 387 7.95 -0.90 13.05
C TRP A 387 6.71 -0.25 12.43
N GLN A 388 6.86 0.89 11.76
CA GLN A 388 5.78 1.63 11.12
C GLN A 388 6.20 2.15 9.75
N VAL A 389 5.33 1.99 8.74
CA VAL A 389 5.47 2.61 7.42
C VAL A 389 4.25 3.46 7.12
N SER A 390 4.45 4.70 6.70
CA SER A 390 3.41 5.60 6.17
C SER A 390 3.54 5.67 4.66
N VAL A 391 2.47 5.37 3.95
CA VAL A 391 2.46 5.27 2.49
C VAL A 391 1.53 6.32 1.93
N ASN A 392 2.02 7.07 0.97
CA ASN A 392 1.21 7.92 0.12
C ASN A 392 1.29 7.43 -1.32
N ALA A 393 0.16 7.34 -2.00
CA ALA A 393 0.12 6.81 -3.35
C ALA A 393 -0.89 7.51 -4.26
N GLY A 394 -0.58 7.51 -5.56
CA GLY A 394 -1.39 8.08 -6.63
C GLY A 394 -1.33 9.61 -6.61
N LYS A 395 -0.53 10.22 -7.48
CA LYS A 395 -0.51 11.68 -7.60
C LYS A 395 -1.90 12.20 -7.99
N THR A 396 -2.31 13.33 -7.40
CA THR A 396 -3.56 14.02 -7.75
C THR A 396 -3.32 15.35 -8.46
N TRP A 397 -4.36 15.87 -9.10
CA TRP A 397 -4.38 17.18 -9.72
C TRP A 397 -5.60 17.95 -9.19
N PRO A 398 -5.48 18.54 -7.99
CA PRO A 398 -6.57 19.24 -7.34
C PRO A 398 -7.14 20.33 -8.24
N CYS A 399 -8.43 20.61 -8.14
CA CYS A 399 -9.11 21.64 -8.92
C CYS A 399 -10.18 22.36 -8.11
N GLN A 400 -10.60 23.54 -8.59
CA GLN A 400 -11.79 24.17 -8.06
C GLN A 400 -13.01 23.28 -8.35
N VAL A 401 -13.85 23.04 -7.35
CA VAL A 401 -15.03 22.17 -7.47
C VAL A 401 -16.31 23.00 -7.35
N ALA A 402 -17.22 22.84 -8.30
CA ALA A 402 -18.50 23.52 -8.33
C ALA A 402 -19.45 22.99 -7.25
N ASN A 403 -20.41 23.84 -6.84
CA ASN A 403 -21.44 23.49 -5.85
C ASN A 403 -22.27 22.26 -6.26
N GLY A 404 -22.49 22.07 -7.56
CA GLY A 404 -23.25 20.94 -8.11
C GLY A 404 -22.51 19.59 -8.13
N ALA A 405 -21.23 19.53 -7.78
CA ALA A 405 -20.46 18.28 -7.85
C ALA A 405 -20.97 17.23 -6.82
N PRO A 406 -21.06 15.94 -7.20
CA PRO A 406 -21.34 14.88 -6.25
C PRO A 406 -20.27 14.83 -5.14
N ALA A 407 -20.65 14.50 -3.91
CA ALA A 407 -19.74 14.50 -2.76
C ALA A 407 -18.50 13.61 -2.97
N ALA A 408 -18.66 12.42 -3.54
CA ALA A 408 -17.55 11.50 -3.83
C ALA A 408 -16.57 12.06 -4.87
N VAL A 409 -17.06 12.75 -5.91
CA VAL A 409 -16.22 13.39 -6.94
C VAL A 409 -15.51 14.61 -6.37
N ARG A 410 -16.23 15.42 -5.58
CA ARG A 410 -15.67 16.57 -4.87
C ARG A 410 -14.50 16.16 -3.98
N GLU A 411 -14.67 15.10 -3.18
CA GLU A 411 -13.60 14.61 -2.31
C GLU A 411 -12.37 14.16 -3.11
N ALA A 412 -12.57 13.43 -4.21
CA ALA A 412 -11.47 12.96 -5.06
C ALA A 412 -10.72 14.11 -5.76
N MET A 413 -11.42 15.15 -6.19
CA MET A 413 -10.85 16.30 -6.93
C MET A 413 -10.28 17.40 -6.04
N LEU A 414 -10.60 17.43 -4.74
CA LEU A 414 -9.97 18.32 -3.76
C LEU A 414 -8.76 17.71 -3.07
N ARG A 415 -8.47 16.42 -3.30
CA ARG A 415 -7.44 15.70 -2.55
C ARG A 415 -6.04 16.17 -2.94
N GLU A 416 -5.22 16.48 -1.94
CA GLU A 416 -3.84 16.95 -2.13
C GLU A 416 -2.85 16.20 -1.23
N PRO A 417 -1.64 15.88 -1.72
CA PRO A 417 -1.24 15.69 -3.13
C PRO A 417 -1.43 14.24 -3.62
N TRP A 418 -2.08 13.39 -2.82
CA TRP A 418 -2.12 11.94 -3.01
C TRP A 418 -3.55 11.39 -3.02
N GLN A 419 -3.82 10.36 -3.82
CA GLN A 419 -5.13 9.72 -3.93
C GLN A 419 -5.45 8.89 -2.70
N THR A 420 -4.44 8.25 -2.12
CA THR A 420 -4.62 7.45 -0.90
C THR A 420 -3.40 7.59 0.00
N SER A 421 -3.68 7.59 1.29
CA SER A 421 -2.67 7.58 2.35
C SER A 421 -3.09 6.53 3.37
N PHE A 422 -2.15 5.68 3.76
CA PHE A 422 -2.39 4.65 4.76
C PHE A 422 -1.11 4.35 5.55
N THR A 423 -1.27 3.75 6.71
CA THR A 423 -0.18 3.43 7.62
C THR A 423 -0.20 1.96 7.93
N GLY A 424 0.97 1.35 8.02
CA GLY A 424 1.15 -0.01 8.49
C GLY A 424 1.98 -0.04 9.76
N THR A 425 1.57 -0.80 10.76
CA THR A 425 2.31 -0.95 12.03
C THR A 425 2.50 -2.42 12.43
N SER A 426 3.53 -2.66 13.24
CA SER A 426 3.70 -3.89 14.00
C SER A 426 4.20 -3.60 15.42
N ASP A 427 3.34 -3.86 16.39
CA ASP A 427 3.66 -3.69 17.82
C ASP A 427 4.69 -4.74 18.27
N GLU A 428 4.71 -5.93 17.66
CA GLU A 428 5.72 -6.97 17.93
C GLU A 428 7.13 -6.47 17.61
N VAL A 429 7.29 -5.76 16.48
CA VAL A 429 8.59 -5.16 16.11
C VAL A 429 8.96 -4.07 17.12
N LYS A 430 8.01 -3.23 17.52
CA LYS A 430 8.25 -2.13 18.46
C LYS A 430 8.59 -2.64 19.88
N ALA A 431 7.92 -3.68 20.34
CA ALA A 431 8.18 -4.31 21.62
C ALA A 431 9.56 -4.99 21.66
N SER A 432 9.91 -5.72 20.59
CA SER A 432 11.20 -6.41 20.49
C SER A 432 12.38 -5.48 20.17
N ASN A 433 12.11 -4.29 19.61
CA ASN A 433 13.10 -3.28 19.28
C ASN A 433 12.57 -1.89 19.66
N PRO A 434 12.74 -1.43 20.92
CA PRO A 434 12.23 -0.13 21.37
C PRO A 434 12.71 1.06 20.54
N GLY A 435 13.93 0.97 19.98
CA GLY A 435 14.52 1.96 19.06
C GLY A 435 14.11 1.80 17.59
N ALA A 436 13.16 0.93 17.26
CA ALA A 436 12.69 0.75 15.88
C ALA A 436 12.17 2.08 15.30
N GLY A 437 12.55 2.32 14.05
CA GLY A 437 12.25 3.54 13.32
C GLY A 437 10.92 3.50 12.57
N THR A 438 10.56 4.63 11.97
CA THR A 438 9.43 4.76 11.06
C THR A 438 9.93 5.06 9.65
N ALA A 439 9.17 4.67 8.64
CA ALA A 439 9.46 4.94 7.24
C ALA A 439 8.32 5.69 6.57
N LYS A 440 8.65 6.52 5.58
CA LYS A 440 7.69 7.17 4.69
C LYS A 440 7.98 6.76 3.25
N VAL A 441 6.94 6.33 2.53
CA VAL A 441 7.05 5.91 1.13
C VAL A 441 6.01 6.67 0.31
N ASP A 442 6.52 7.51 -0.60
CA ASP A 442 5.70 8.25 -1.56
C ASP A 442 5.81 7.58 -2.93
N ILE A 443 4.66 7.16 -3.47
CA ILE A 443 4.49 6.44 -4.74
C ILE A 443 3.64 7.30 -5.68
N VAL A 444 4.16 7.64 -6.85
CA VAL A 444 3.45 8.44 -7.85
C VAL A 444 2.29 7.65 -8.46
N GLY A 445 2.49 6.35 -8.69
CA GLY A 445 1.47 5.47 -9.23
C GLY A 445 0.23 5.32 -8.34
N ASN A 446 -0.95 5.42 -8.95
CA ASN A 446 -2.24 5.00 -8.40
C ASN A 446 -2.36 3.47 -8.50
N VAL A 447 -1.88 2.78 -7.47
CA VAL A 447 -1.72 1.30 -7.48
C VAL A 447 -2.45 0.59 -6.33
N PHE A 448 -3.01 1.33 -5.37
CA PHE A 448 -3.68 0.75 -4.20
C PHE A 448 -5.17 1.06 -4.23
N VAL A 449 -5.92 0.26 -4.99
CA VAL A 449 -7.36 0.46 -5.18
C VAL A 449 -8.14 -0.14 -4.00
N THR A 450 -7.72 -1.29 -3.50
CA THR A 450 -8.45 -2.04 -2.47
C THR A 450 -7.72 -2.06 -1.13
N LYS A 451 -8.46 -2.37 -0.06
CA LYS A 451 -7.86 -2.64 1.26
C LYS A 451 -6.85 -3.80 1.21
N ALA A 452 -7.12 -4.81 0.38
CA ALA A 452 -6.25 -5.97 0.20
C ALA A 452 -4.89 -5.57 -0.39
N ASP A 453 -4.88 -4.67 -1.39
CA ASP A 453 -3.62 -4.18 -2.00
C ASP A 453 -2.76 -3.45 -0.96
N LYS A 454 -3.39 -2.59 -0.14
CA LYS A 454 -2.73 -1.84 0.94
C LYS A 454 -2.15 -2.79 1.98
N GLN A 455 -2.93 -3.77 2.44
CA GLN A 455 -2.50 -4.77 3.41
C GLN A 455 -1.35 -5.63 2.87
N ALA A 456 -1.42 -6.06 1.60
CA ALA A 456 -0.36 -6.85 0.96
C ALA A 456 0.96 -6.07 0.90
N PHE A 457 0.90 -4.78 0.57
CA PHE A 457 2.07 -3.90 0.60
C PHE A 457 2.66 -3.79 2.01
N VAL A 458 1.85 -3.49 3.03
CA VAL A 458 2.36 -3.33 4.40
C VAL A 458 2.98 -4.63 4.90
N ASN A 459 2.30 -5.77 4.72
CA ASN A 459 2.82 -7.07 5.12
C ASN A 459 4.18 -7.33 4.48
N ARG A 460 4.30 -7.09 3.17
CA ARG A 460 5.57 -7.26 2.46
C ARG A 460 6.65 -6.28 2.94
N TYR A 461 6.30 -5.00 3.14
CA TYR A 461 7.22 -4.00 3.63
C TYR A 461 7.77 -4.38 5.02
N LEU A 462 6.91 -4.69 5.97
CA LEU A 462 7.33 -5.02 7.34
C LEU A 462 8.00 -6.39 7.41
N MET A 463 7.62 -7.37 6.58
CA MET A 463 8.38 -8.61 6.42
C MET A 463 9.82 -8.32 6.01
N LEU A 464 10.05 -7.44 5.03
CA LEU A 464 11.40 -7.12 4.54
C LEU A 464 12.19 -6.20 5.49
N HIS A 465 11.53 -5.22 6.12
CA HIS A 465 12.21 -4.12 6.84
C HIS A 465 11.97 -4.09 8.35
N GLY A 466 10.98 -4.80 8.87
CA GLY A 466 10.68 -4.92 10.30
C GLY A 466 11.49 -6.00 11.01
N GLY A 467 12.24 -6.81 10.26
CA GLY A 467 13.15 -7.80 10.81
C GLY A 467 14.53 -7.24 11.16
N ARG A 468 15.28 -7.95 12.00
CA ARG A 468 16.70 -7.66 12.25
C ARG A 468 17.51 -8.16 11.06
N ARG A 469 17.82 -7.26 10.13
CA ARG A 469 18.54 -7.56 8.89
C ARG A 469 20.05 -7.53 9.08
N ASP A 470 20.71 -8.45 8.41
CA ASP A 470 22.15 -8.63 8.43
C ASP A 470 22.75 -8.34 7.07
N TYR A 471 23.87 -7.63 7.06
CA TYR A 471 24.73 -7.55 5.89
C TYR A 471 26.06 -8.21 6.19
N LEU A 472 26.32 -9.32 5.51
CA LEU A 472 27.55 -10.09 5.62
C LEU A 472 28.33 -9.94 4.31
N GLN A 473 29.53 -9.40 4.40
CA GLN A 473 30.48 -9.35 3.30
C GLN A 473 31.50 -10.47 3.44
N LEU A 474 31.89 -11.10 2.33
CA LEU A 474 32.97 -12.08 2.27
C LEU A 474 33.70 -11.97 0.93
N ARG A 475 34.95 -12.46 0.88
CA ARG A 475 35.71 -12.69 -0.36
C ARG A 475 35.71 -14.18 -0.65
N CYS A 476 35.04 -14.59 -1.73
CA CYS A 476 35.16 -15.94 -2.27
C CYS A 476 36.51 -16.08 -2.97
N THR A 477 37.24 -17.14 -2.66
CA THR A 477 38.57 -17.45 -3.24
C THR A 477 38.49 -18.43 -4.40
N GLN A 478 37.28 -18.85 -4.79
CA GLN A 478 37.04 -19.68 -5.95
C GLN A 478 36.43 -18.83 -7.07
N VAL A 479 37.11 -18.79 -8.21
CA VAL A 479 36.64 -18.11 -9.43
C VAL A 479 36.46 -19.18 -10.49
N ASP A 480 35.22 -19.64 -10.64
CA ASP A 480 34.82 -20.70 -11.57
C ASP A 480 33.42 -20.41 -12.15
N ALA A 481 32.89 -21.36 -12.92
CA ALA A 481 31.60 -21.21 -13.57
C ALA A 481 30.45 -20.99 -12.58
N ASP A 482 30.48 -21.62 -11.40
CA ASP A 482 29.41 -21.56 -10.43
C ASP A 482 29.43 -20.22 -9.68
N THR A 483 30.61 -19.79 -9.21
CA THR A 483 30.73 -18.52 -8.47
C THR A 483 30.54 -17.31 -9.37
N LEU A 484 30.99 -17.37 -10.63
CA LEU A 484 30.74 -16.32 -11.62
C LEU A 484 29.28 -16.28 -12.09
N ALA A 485 28.55 -17.41 -12.03
CA ALA A 485 27.13 -17.46 -12.41
C ALA A 485 26.17 -16.91 -11.34
N LEU A 486 26.64 -16.65 -10.12
CA LEU A 486 25.85 -16.00 -9.08
C LEU A 486 25.45 -14.58 -9.51
N GLU A 487 24.16 -14.27 -9.38
CA GLU A 487 23.61 -12.96 -9.70
C GLU A 487 22.90 -12.32 -8.49
N LEU A 488 22.67 -11.00 -8.58
CA LEU A 488 21.97 -10.26 -7.53
C LEU A 488 20.55 -10.82 -7.30
N GLY A 489 20.22 -11.16 -6.06
CA GLY A 489 18.98 -11.81 -5.64
C GLY A 489 19.07 -13.33 -5.50
N ASP A 490 20.15 -13.95 -5.96
CA ASP A 490 20.34 -15.40 -5.83
C ASP A 490 20.42 -15.82 -4.36
N LYS A 491 19.84 -16.98 -4.05
CA LYS A 491 19.83 -17.57 -2.71
C LYS A 491 21.12 -18.34 -2.47
N VAL A 492 21.82 -18.04 -1.39
CA VAL A 492 23.09 -18.70 -1.01
C VAL A 492 23.09 -19.04 0.48
N GLN A 493 23.97 -19.94 0.90
CA GLN A 493 24.17 -20.25 2.31
C GLN A 493 25.59 -19.91 2.74
N VAL A 494 25.73 -19.59 4.03
CA VAL A 494 27.02 -19.45 4.69
C VAL A 494 27.09 -20.43 5.85
N LEU A 495 28.11 -21.27 5.84
CA LEU A 495 28.48 -22.16 6.94
C LEU A 495 29.83 -21.68 7.50
N HIS A 496 29.81 -21.18 8.73
CA HIS A 496 31.02 -20.68 9.40
C HIS A 496 30.87 -20.87 10.91
N ALA A 497 31.95 -21.27 11.60
CA ALA A 497 31.95 -21.49 13.05
C ALA A 497 31.58 -20.26 13.90
N ARG A 498 31.50 -19.05 13.30
CA ARG A 498 31.23 -17.78 13.98
C ARG A 498 30.06 -17.05 13.32
N MET A 499 29.67 -15.91 13.89
CA MET A 499 28.65 -14.98 13.33
C MET A 499 27.24 -15.58 13.20
N GLY A 500 26.94 -16.67 13.91
CA GLY A 500 25.62 -17.31 13.90
C GLY A 500 25.32 -18.06 12.60
N CYS A 501 26.35 -18.60 11.94
CA CYS A 501 26.24 -19.38 10.70
C CYS A 501 26.49 -20.89 10.94
N THR A 502 26.16 -21.37 12.15
CA THR A 502 26.11 -22.80 12.52
C THR A 502 24.77 -23.08 13.22
N PRO A 503 23.85 -23.85 12.62
CA PRO A 503 23.94 -24.46 11.28
C PRO A 503 23.98 -23.42 10.15
N ALA A 504 24.25 -23.86 8.92
CA ALA A 504 24.36 -22.99 7.75
C ALA A 504 23.17 -22.04 7.64
N ARG A 505 23.43 -20.76 7.39
CA ARG A 505 22.41 -19.71 7.34
C ARG A 505 22.23 -19.19 5.93
N THR A 506 20.98 -18.96 5.54
CA THR A 506 20.60 -18.53 4.18
C THR A 506 20.61 -17.01 4.03
N PHE A 507 21.09 -16.54 2.88
CA PHE A 507 21.20 -15.13 2.50
C PHE A 507 20.80 -14.93 1.03
N ARG A 508 20.58 -13.67 0.66
CA ARG A 508 20.47 -13.18 -0.73
C ARG A 508 21.74 -12.46 -1.14
N VAL A 509 22.23 -12.70 -2.34
CA VAL A 509 23.33 -11.90 -2.91
C VAL A 509 22.80 -10.51 -3.26
N VAL A 510 23.34 -9.45 -2.65
CA VAL A 510 22.89 -8.07 -2.88
C VAL A 510 24.01 -7.15 -3.35
N ARG A 511 25.26 -7.62 -3.29
CA ARG A 511 26.41 -6.97 -3.91
C ARG A 511 27.34 -8.01 -4.51
N ILE A 512 27.87 -7.71 -5.69
CA ILE A 512 28.92 -8.49 -6.36
C ILE A 512 29.97 -7.51 -6.85
N GLU A 513 31.22 -7.77 -6.48
CA GLU A 513 32.37 -6.98 -6.88
C GLU A 513 33.47 -7.94 -7.34
N PRO A 514 33.86 -7.90 -8.63
CA PRO A 514 35.06 -8.57 -9.10
C PRO A 514 36.24 -7.98 -8.34
N ALA A 515 36.90 -8.78 -7.50
CA ALA A 515 37.97 -8.30 -6.66
C ALA A 515 39.25 -9.03 -7.03
N ASP A 516 40.19 -8.30 -7.63
CA ASP A 516 41.56 -8.76 -7.74
C ASP A 516 41.68 -10.07 -8.54
N LEU A 517 41.19 -10.05 -9.79
CA LEU A 517 41.17 -11.21 -10.69
C LEU A 517 42.57 -11.59 -11.21
N VAL A 518 43.58 -10.75 -11.01
CA VAL A 518 44.94 -10.93 -11.58
C VAL A 518 45.97 -11.29 -10.51
N SER A 519 45.66 -11.14 -9.22
CA SER A 519 46.60 -11.61 -8.20
C SER A 519 46.74 -13.13 -8.19
N ARG A 520 47.74 -13.57 -7.42
CA ARG A 520 47.99 -14.96 -7.12
C ARG A 520 46.82 -15.66 -6.42
N GLU A 521 45.89 -14.93 -5.80
CA GLU A 521 44.68 -15.45 -5.15
C GLU A 521 43.43 -14.73 -5.70
N PRO A 522 42.98 -15.06 -6.93
CA PRO A 522 41.84 -14.38 -7.52
C PRO A 522 40.57 -14.58 -6.68
N GLY A 523 39.68 -13.57 -6.65
CA GLY A 523 38.46 -13.67 -5.87
C GLY A 523 37.29 -12.82 -6.33
N ILE A 524 36.16 -13.03 -5.67
CA ILE A 524 34.94 -12.24 -5.87
C ILE A 524 34.44 -11.83 -4.50
N VAL A 525 34.19 -10.54 -4.30
CA VAL A 525 33.58 -10.04 -3.07
C VAL A 525 32.06 -10.07 -3.22
N PHE A 526 31.42 -10.75 -2.28
CA PHE A 526 29.97 -10.83 -2.18
C PHE A 526 29.49 -10.07 -0.95
N GLY A 527 28.46 -9.25 -1.13
CA GLY A 527 27.64 -8.72 -0.04
C GLY A 527 26.34 -9.49 0.03
N LEU A 528 26.06 -10.03 1.21
CA LEU A 528 24.98 -10.98 1.47
C LEU A 528 23.97 -10.37 2.45
N TRP A 529 22.71 -10.33 2.04
CA TRP A 529 21.60 -9.84 2.84
C TRP A 529 20.86 -10.99 3.50
N GLY A 530 20.76 -10.94 4.82
CA GLY A 530 20.17 -11.97 5.65
C GLY A 530 19.38 -11.38 6.80
N GLY A 531 19.09 -12.19 7.81
CA GLY A 531 18.41 -11.69 9.00
C GLY A 531 17.33 -12.63 9.50
N ALA A 532 16.72 -12.25 10.61
CA ALA A 532 15.38 -12.75 10.92
C ALA A 532 14.40 -11.99 10.02
N ALA A 533 13.41 -12.68 9.46
CA ALA A 533 12.30 -12.04 8.79
C ALA A 533 11.57 -11.11 9.76
N GLY A 534 10.94 -10.06 9.23
CA GLY A 534 9.97 -9.28 9.99
C GLY A 534 8.69 -10.08 10.26
N PRO A 535 7.72 -9.44 10.91
CA PRO A 535 6.45 -10.08 11.28
C PRO A 535 5.68 -10.51 10.02
N ALA A 536 5.01 -11.66 10.10
CA ALA A 536 4.20 -12.19 8.99
C ALA A 536 2.86 -11.44 8.85
N ALA A 537 2.41 -10.79 9.92
CA ALA A 537 1.17 -10.01 9.97
C ALA A 537 1.45 -8.60 10.46
N SER A 538 0.64 -7.66 9.97
CA SER A 538 0.72 -6.25 10.34
C SER A 538 -0.67 -5.65 10.46
N VAL A 539 -0.77 -4.53 11.17
CA VAL A 539 -2.01 -3.79 11.30
C VAL A 539 -2.01 -2.67 10.26
N LEU A 540 -3.04 -2.66 9.42
CA LEU A 540 -3.32 -1.54 8.52
C LEU A 540 -4.11 -0.48 9.30
N GLY A 541 -3.46 0.65 9.57
CA GLY A 541 -4.06 1.88 10.09
C GLY A 541 -4.31 2.92 8.99
N GLY A 542 -5.18 3.88 9.27
CA GLY A 542 -5.59 4.90 8.29
C GLY A 542 -6.67 4.38 7.33
N GLY A 543 -7.78 5.10 7.25
CA GLY A 543 -8.97 4.71 6.51
C GLY A 543 -8.68 4.23 5.09
N SER A 544 -9.21 3.07 4.74
CA SER A 544 -9.12 2.54 3.39
C SER A 544 -10.05 3.32 2.46
N SER A 545 -9.53 4.32 1.74
CA SER A 545 -10.24 4.87 0.58
C SER A 545 -10.20 3.87 -0.58
N SER A 546 -11.22 3.02 -0.68
CA SER A 546 -11.61 2.32 -1.91
C SER A 546 -13.05 2.77 -2.19
N GLY A 547 -13.31 3.29 -3.38
CA GLY A 547 -14.45 4.17 -3.69
C GLY A 547 -15.82 3.75 -3.13
N SER A 548 -16.30 4.51 -2.14
CA SER A 548 -17.69 4.94 -1.91
C SER A 548 -17.71 5.81 -0.64
N PRO A 549 -18.56 6.85 -0.57
CA PRO A 549 -18.39 7.98 0.35
C PRO A 549 -18.73 7.58 1.78
N GLY A 550 -17.73 7.63 2.66
CA GLY A 550 -17.88 7.50 4.09
C GLY A 550 -16.87 8.43 4.73
N GLY A 551 -17.37 9.44 5.45
CA GLY A 551 -16.56 10.52 6.00
C GLY A 551 -15.39 10.04 6.84
N SER A 552 -14.45 10.96 7.04
CA SER A 552 -13.32 10.86 7.96
C SER A 552 -13.71 10.19 9.28
N GLY A 553 -13.54 8.87 9.33
CA GLY A 553 -13.58 8.08 10.55
C GLY A 553 -12.15 7.89 11.02
N ALA A 554 -11.90 8.29 12.27
CA ALA A 554 -10.72 7.88 13.02
C ALA A 554 -10.51 6.35 12.90
N PRO A 555 -9.27 5.86 13.10
CA PRO A 555 -8.92 4.45 12.90
C PRO A 555 -9.96 3.50 13.51
N GLY A 556 -10.48 2.59 12.69
CA GLY A 556 -11.29 1.48 13.16
C GLY A 556 -10.48 0.65 14.16
N PRO A 557 -10.96 0.44 15.39
CA PRO A 557 -10.19 -0.17 16.46
C PRO A 557 -10.13 -1.69 16.28
N THR A 558 -8.93 -2.28 16.38
CA THR A 558 -8.83 -3.41 17.30
C THR A 558 -9.12 -2.84 18.68
N SER A 559 -10.20 -3.31 19.31
CA SER A 559 -10.77 -2.81 20.56
C SER A 559 -9.78 -2.84 21.72
N ILE A 560 -8.86 -1.88 21.75
CA ILE A 560 -8.17 -1.39 22.94
C ILE A 560 -8.49 0.09 22.97
N GLY A 561 -9.42 0.47 23.85
CA GLY A 561 -9.89 1.84 24.01
C GLY A 561 -8.71 2.78 24.20
N THR A 562 -8.39 3.56 23.18
CA THR A 562 -7.36 4.58 23.27
C THR A 562 -8.09 5.89 23.53
N VAL A 563 -7.84 6.52 24.67
CA VAL A 563 -8.32 7.88 24.92
C VAL A 563 -7.11 8.79 24.85
N SER A 564 -7.15 9.72 23.91
CA SER A 564 -6.09 10.68 23.70
C SER A 564 -6.58 12.06 24.10
N MET A 565 -5.80 12.78 24.88
CA MET A 565 -5.94 14.23 24.99
C MET A 565 -5.43 14.84 23.67
N GLY A 566 -6.23 15.70 23.05
CA GLY A 566 -5.80 16.47 21.87
C GLY A 566 -4.73 17.52 22.23
N GLU A 567 -4.47 18.46 21.32
CA GLU A 567 -3.53 19.55 21.57
C GLU A 567 -3.97 20.36 22.80
N PHE A 568 -3.15 20.35 23.86
CA PHE A 568 -3.36 21.13 25.07
C PHE A 568 -2.39 22.31 25.09
N THR A 569 -2.93 23.53 24.96
CA THR A 569 -2.14 24.76 25.05
C THR A 569 -2.45 25.49 26.35
N GLY A 570 -1.56 25.37 27.33
CA GLY A 570 -1.58 26.22 28.53
C GLY A 570 -0.92 27.57 28.24
N THR A 571 -1.67 28.67 28.29
CA THR A 571 -1.08 30.02 28.20
C THR A 571 -1.26 30.75 29.53
N VAL A 572 -0.16 31.12 30.17
CA VAL A 572 -0.17 31.99 31.35
C VAL A 572 0.30 33.38 30.96
N ARG A 573 -0.48 34.40 31.29
CA ARG A 573 -0.10 35.80 31.18
C ARG A 573 -0.28 36.46 32.53
N SER A 574 0.76 37.10 33.02
CA SER A 574 0.74 37.86 34.26
C SER A 574 1.38 39.22 34.02
N SER A 575 0.82 40.25 34.64
CA SER A 575 1.33 41.62 34.58
C SER A 575 1.22 42.24 35.96
N VAL A 576 2.25 42.96 36.37
CA VAL A 576 2.21 43.80 37.58
C VAL A 576 2.23 45.26 37.14
N SER A 577 1.31 46.08 37.66
CA SER A 577 1.30 47.52 37.40
C SER A 577 0.91 48.29 38.65
N GLY A 578 1.64 49.35 38.96
CA GLY A 578 1.34 50.30 40.01
C GLY A 578 2.12 51.60 39.80
N VAL A 579 1.63 52.71 40.35
CA VAL A 579 2.35 53.99 40.34
C VAL A 579 3.22 54.03 41.60
N LEU A 580 4.54 54.16 41.43
CA LEU A 580 5.49 54.16 42.54
C LEU A 580 6.22 55.49 42.69
N ALA A 581 6.52 55.86 43.94
CA ALA A 581 7.48 56.91 44.25
C ALA A 581 8.91 56.46 43.95
N ALA A 582 9.82 57.43 43.71
CA ALA A 582 11.20 57.15 43.34
C ALA A 582 11.92 56.30 44.40
N GLY A 583 12.39 55.11 43.99
CA GLY A 583 13.15 54.17 44.83
C GLY A 583 12.39 52.93 45.33
N ALA A 584 11.12 52.73 44.94
CA ALA A 584 10.38 51.50 45.26
C ALA A 584 10.40 50.48 44.10
N ASN A 585 10.35 49.19 44.44
CA ASN A 585 10.24 48.08 43.47
C ASN A 585 8.84 47.44 43.55
N VAL A 586 8.31 46.98 42.41
CA VAL A 586 7.16 46.04 42.38
C VAL A 586 7.66 44.68 41.93
N ASP A 587 7.60 43.69 42.81
CA ASP A 587 7.99 42.32 42.49
C ASP A 587 6.75 41.42 42.40
N MET A 588 6.74 40.54 41.39
CA MET A 588 5.62 39.64 41.12
C MET A 588 5.73 38.29 41.89
N GLY A 589 6.73 38.13 42.76
CA GLY A 589 6.95 36.93 43.56
C GLY A 589 7.25 35.66 42.73
N GLN A 590 7.30 34.50 43.41
CA GLN A 590 7.52 33.20 42.76
C GLN A 590 6.17 32.61 42.32
N PHE A 591 6.07 32.20 41.05
CA PHE A 591 4.87 31.59 40.47
C PHE A 591 5.15 30.11 40.14
N ILE A 592 4.36 29.19 40.69
CA ILE A 592 4.46 27.75 40.41
C ILE A 592 3.15 27.28 39.79
N GLN A 593 3.21 26.83 38.54
CA GLN A 593 2.08 26.20 37.86
C GLN A 593 2.26 24.68 37.89
N VAL A 594 1.30 23.97 38.47
CA VAL A 594 1.23 22.51 38.42
C VAL A 594 -0.02 22.13 37.63
N CYS A 595 0.16 21.43 36.52
CA CYS A 595 -0.93 20.92 35.69
C CYS A 595 -1.04 19.41 35.86
N TYR A 596 -2.22 18.94 36.30
CA TYR A 596 -2.58 17.53 36.25
C TYR A 596 -3.57 17.33 35.11
N SER A 597 -3.30 16.35 34.25
CA SER A 597 -4.21 15.93 33.20
C SER A 597 -4.34 14.42 33.25
N SER A 598 -5.57 13.92 33.34
CA SER A 598 -5.89 12.50 33.26
C SER A 598 -6.86 12.28 32.11
N VAL A 599 -6.74 11.10 31.50
CA VAL A 599 -7.62 10.67 30.42
C VAL A 599 -8.16 9.29 30.79
N THR A 600 -9.47 9.16 30.94
CA THR A 600 -10.13 7.91 31.35
C THR A 600 -11.05 7.42 30.23
N ALA A 601 -10.89 6.17 29.81
CA ALA A 601 -11.83 5.48 28.92
C ALA A 601 -12.80 4.67 29.76
N VAL A 602 -14.09 4.78 29.44
CA VAL A 602 -15.05 3.76 29.82
C VAL A 602 -15.45 3.01 28.57
N VAL A 603 -15.30 1.69 28.58
CA VAL A 603 -15.76 0.81 27.51
C VAL A 603 -17.16 0.34 27.89
N SER A 604 -18.14 0.68 27.05
CA SER A 604 -19.50 0.16 27.17
C SER A 604 -19.53 -1.32 26.81
N PRO A 605 -20.22 -2.17 27.59
CA PRO A 605 -20.46 -3.55 27.21
C PRO A 605 -21.26 -3.63 25.89
N THR A 606 -21.06 -4.71 25.13
CA THR A 606 -21.81 -4.98 23.90
C THR A 606 -22.68 -6.24 24.04
N LEU A 607 -23.76 -6.31 23.26
CA LEU A 607 -24.56 -7.52 23.16
C LEU A 607 -23.76 -8.64 22.49
N GLN A 608 -24.08 -9.85 22.88
CA GLN A 608 -23.61 -11.09 22.28
C GLN A 608 -24.81 -11.97 21.95
N LYS A 609 -24.74 -12.65 20.81
CA LYS A 609 -25.76 -13.59 20.35
C LYS A 609 -25.34 -15.04 20.59
N ASP A 610 -26.32 -15.94 20.57
CA ASP A 610 -26.09 -17.38 20.53
C ASP A 610 -25.34 -17.78 19.24
N PRO A 611 -24.29 -18.62 19.29
CA PRO A 611 -23.73 -19.26 18.11
C PRO A 611 -24.67 -20.27 17.41
N ALA A 612 -25.76 -20.75 18.04
CA ALA A 612 -26.78 -21.57 17.38
C ALA A 612 -27.67 -20.70 16.47
N GLU A 613 -27.44 -20.79 15.16
CA GLU A 613 -27.96 -19.94 14.09
C GLU A 613 -29.49 -19.83 13.99
N TRP A 614 -30.15 -18.85 14.63
CA TRP A 614 -31.49 -18.42 14.21
C TRP A 614 -31.72 -16.89 14.40
N LEU A 615 -31.65 -16.16 13.28
CA LEU A 615 -32.46 -15.00 12.86
C LEU A 615 -32.42 -13.62 13.58
N SER A 616 -31.50 -13.34 14.51
CA SER A 616 -31.26 -11.95 14.97
C SER A 616 -29.96 -11.35 14.41
N ALA A 617 -30.07 -10.13 13.87
CA ALA A 617 -28.92 -9.33 13.45
C ALA A 617 -28.49 -8.41 14.60
N LEU A 618 -27.22 -8.45 14.97
CA LEU A 618 -26.62 -7.41 15.80
C LEU A 618 -26.09 -6.32 14.88
N SER A 619 -26.39 -5.07 15.22
CA SER A 619 -25.95 -3.89 14.49
C SER A 619 -25.58 -2.78 15.47
N ASN A 620 -25.15 -1.61 14.95
CA ASN A 620 -24.76 -0.47 15.77
C ASN A 620 -23.63 -0.80 16.77
N GLY A 621 -22.58 -1.49 16.31
CA GLY A 621 -21.48 -1.94 17.17
C GLY A 621 -21.91 -2.99 18.20
N ASP A 622 -22.77 -3.92 17.79
CA ASP A 622 -23.38 -4.94 18.62
C ASP A 622 -24.22 -4.38 19.79
N ARG A 623 -24.84 -3.20 19.62
CA ARG A 623 -25.73 -2.59 20.61
C ARG A 623 -27.21 -2.77 20.28
N THR A 624 -27.54 -2.92 19.00
CA THR A 624 -28.92 -3.06 18.55
C THR A 624 -29.17 -4.49 18.11
N ILE A 625 -30.16 -5.14 18.72
CA ILE A 625 -30.70 -6.42 18.26
C ILE A 625 -31.92 -6.16 17.39
N THR A 626 -31.95 -6.75 16.18
CA THR A 626 -33.10 -6.68 15.27
C THR A 626 -33.54 -8.08 14.84
N TRP A 627 -34.84 -8.35 14.92
CA TRP A 627 -35.49 -9.54 14.37
C TRP A 627 -36.23 -9.20 13.08
N THR A 628 -36.12 -10.07 12.06
CA THR A 628 -36.71 -9.85 10.74
C THR A 628 -37.62 -11.02 10.31
N PRO A 629 -38.69 -10.76 9.53
CA PRO A 629 -39.63 -11.80 9.11
C PRO A 629 -38.97 -12.88 8.24
N GLY A 630 -39.18 -14.16 8.59
CA GLY A 630 -38.68 -15.32 7.83
C GLY A 630 -38.05 -16.43 8.66
N GLY A 631 -38.16 -16.34 9.99
CA GLY A 631 -37.53 -17.26 10.94
C GLY A 631 -38.46 -17.94 11.93
N SER A 632 -37.93 -18.92 12.67
CA SER A 632 -38.55 -19.43 13.91
C SER A 632 -38.96 -18.27 14.83
N TYR A 633 -40.06 -18.44 15.56
CA TYR A 633 -40.79 -17.42 16.35
C TYR A 633 -40.00 -16.69 17.47
N PHE A 634 -38.67 -16.79 17.55
CA PHE A 634 -37.89 -16.40 18.73
C PHE A 634 -36.54 -15.71 18.40
N GLY A 635 -36.17 -14.66 19.14
CA GLY A 635 -34.84 -14.04 19.09
C GLY A 635 -34.33 -13.61 20.48
N ALA A 636 -33.07 -13.89 20.80
CA ALA A 636 -32.45 -13.50 22.08
C ALA A 636 -31.03 -12.92 21.90
N ALA A 637 -30.66 -12.00 22.79
CA ALA A 637 -29.30 -11.51 22.98
C ALA A 637 -29.01 -11.24 24.46
N TRP A 638 -27.75 -11.30 24.85
CA TRP A 638 -27.32 -11.09 26.23
C TRP A 638 -25.92 -10.47 26.27
N ILE A 639 -25.47 -10.06 27.44
CA ILE A 639 -24.17 -9.43 27.63
C ILE A 639 -23.23 -10.39 28.37
N ARG A 640 -22.26 -11.04 27.70
CA ARG A 640 -21.45 -12.12 28.31
C ARG A 640 -19.98 -11.80 28.58
N ARG A 641 -19.31 -10.99 27.74
CA ARG A 641 -17.83 -11.03 27.70
C ARG A 641 -17.13 -10.13 28.71
N SER A 642 -17.83 -9.16 29.29
CA SER A 642 -17.19 -8.13 30.10
C SER A 642 -18.25 -7.20 30.71
N ILE A 643 -18.71 -7.51 31.93
CA ILE A 643 -19.46 -6.57 32.76
C ILE A 643 -18.91 -6.59 34.18
N ALA A 644 -18.87 -5.42 34.81
CA ALA A 644 -18.59 -5.25 36.21
C ALA A 644 -19.82 -5.67 37.05
N ARG A 645 -19.78 -6.89 37.60
CA ARG A 645 -20.82 -7.46 38.49
C ARG A 645 -20.62 -7.08 39.96
N THR A 646 -20.20 -5.85 40.20
CA THR A 646 -19.93 -5.31 41.54
C THR A 646 -20.43 -3.87 41.62
N GLY A 647 -20.78 -3.43 42.83
CA GLY A 647 -21.28 -2.09 43.05
C GLY A 647 -22.62 -1.80 42.40
N LYS A 648 -22.96 -0.51 42.37
CA LYS A 648 -24.19 0.03 41.81
C LYS A 648 -24.00 0.40 40.35
N ARG A 649 -24.80 -0.20 39.47
CA ARG A 649 -24.72 -0.09 38.00
C ARG A 649 -26.05 0.29 37.37
N TYR A 650 -26.01 1.15 36.34
CA TYR A 650 -27.17 1.62 35.58
C TYR A 650 -26.97 1.46 34.07
N TRP A 651 -28.01 1.05 33.36
CA TRP A 651 -28.07 0.98 31.90
C TRP A 651 -29.51 1.11 31.41
N GLU A 652 -29.68 1.30 30.11
CA GLU A 652 -30.97 1.49 29.47
C GLU A 652 -31.14 0.57 28.25
N PHE A 653 -32.40 0.30 27.92
CA PHE A 653 -32.80 -0.30 26.67
C PHE A 653 -33.84 0.58 25.98
N SER A 654 -33.55 1.00 24.74
CA SER A 654 -34.48 1.72 23.87
C SER A 654 -35.27 0.72 23.02
N ASN A 655 -36.59 0.75 23.11
CA ASN A 655 -37.45 -0.09 22.27
C ASN A 655 -37.69 0.62 20.91
N ASP A 656 -36.92 0.28 19.87
CA ASP A 656 -36.82 1.05 18.61
C ASP A 656 -37.90 0.69 17.55
N GLY A 657 -38.84 -0.21 17.86
CA GLY A 657 -40.04 -0.55 17.06
C GLY A 657 -40.26 -2.07 16.91
N VAL A 658 -41.30 -2.56 16.21
CA VAL A 658 -42.75 -2.40 16.51
C VAL A 658 -43.25 -3.75 17.04
N GLY A 659 -43.71 -3.85 18.29
CA GLY A 659 -44.15 -5.16 18.79
C GLY A 659 -44.95 -5.25 20.06
N ARG A 660 -45.94 -4.40 20.28
CA ARG A 660 -46.98 -4.65 21.29
C ARG A 660 -48.23 -5.24 20.67
N GLY A 661 -48.62 -6.47 21.01
CA GLY A 661 -49.81 -7.15 20.47
C GLY A 661 -49.93 -8.60 20.92
N ALA A 662 -51.04 -9.27 20.59
CA ALA A 662 -51.18 -10.70 20.86
C ALA A 662 -50.15 -11.49 20.03
N GLY A 663 -49.34 -12.34 20.68
CA GLY A 663 -48.31 -13.12 20.00
C GLY A 663 -47.01 -12.36 19.70
N ARG A 664 -46.77 -11.20 20.34
CA ARG A 664 -45.52 -10.45 20.21
C ARG A 664 -45.12 -9.69 21.48
N GLY A 665 -43.83 -9.54 21.70
CA GLY A 665 -43.31 -8.71 22.78
C GLY A 665 -41.82 -8.88 23.09
N VAL A 666 -41.37 -8.09 24.06
CA VAL A 666 -39.98 -7.95 24.47
C VAL A 666 -39.84 -8.17 25.97
N HIS A 667 -38.79 -8.88 26.38
CA HIS A 667 -38.39 -8.94 27.79
C HIS A 667 -37.00 -8.37 27.99
N ILE A 668 -36.87 -7.62 29.07
CA ILE A 668 -35.66 -6.94 29.47
C ILE A 668 -35.40 -7.29 30.93
N GLY A 669 -34.20 -7.76 31.25
CA GLY A 669 -33.91 -8.15 32.62
C GLY A 669 -32.51 -8.69 32.84
N LEU A 670 -32.38 -9.48 33.89
CA LEU A 670 -31.17 -10.19 34.27
C LEU A 670 -31.42 -11.71 34.29
N MET A 671 -30.40 -12.48 33.89
CA MET A 671 -30.39 -13.94 33.89
C MET A 671 -29.16 -14.45 34.64
N GLU A 672 -29.32 -15.52 35.43
CA GLU A 672 -28.18 -16.18 36.09
C GLU A 672 -27.28 -16.92 35.08
N GLN A 673 -25.96 -16.75 35.22
CA GLN A 673 -24.95 -17.29 34.31
C GLN A 673 -24.89 -18.83 34.29
N ALA A 674 -25.27 -19.52 35.38
CA ALA A 674 -25.18 -20.98 35.48
C ALA A 674 -26.20 -21.72 34.58
N ASP A 675 -27.39 -21.13 34.38
CA ASP A 675 -28.49 -21.74 33.63
C ASP A 675 -28.39 -21.59 32.10
N TRP A 676 -27.38 -20.84 31.64
CA TRP A 676 -26.99 -20.71 30.24
C TRP A 676 -26.54 -22.06 29.62
N VAL A 677 -25.94 -22.97 30.40
CA VAL A 677 -25.36 -24.22 29.87
C VAL A 677 -26.43 -25.28 29.59
N THR A 678 -27.56 -25.22 30.30
CA THR A 678 -28.60 -26.25 30.34
C THR A 678 -29.87 -25.86 29.59
N THR A 679 -30.23 -24.58 29.55
CA THR A 679 -31.51 -24.12 28.97
C THR A 679 -31.27 -23.34 27.68
N LYS A 680 -30.99 -24.07 26.59
CA LYS A 680 -30.60 -23.53 25.27
C LYS A 680 -31.71 -22.79 24.52
N TYR A 681 -32.89 -22.68 25.11
CA TYR A 681 -34.04 -21.99 24.53
C TYR A 681 -34.85 -21.36 25.67
N PRO A 682 -35.15 -20.05 25.59
CA PRO A 682 -36.09 -19.39 26.51
C PRO A 682 -37.55 -19.79 26.23
N ALA A 683 -37.80 -20.75 25.34
CA ALA A 683 -39.13 -21.33 25.09
C ALA A 683 -39.79 -21.88 26.37
N ASN A 684 -39.00 -22.18 27.41
CA ASN A 684 -39.51 -22.36 28.76
C ASN A 684 -39.08 -21.18 29.63
N CYS A 685 -39.84 -20.07 29.59
CA CYS A 685 -39.78 -19.00 30.58
C CYS A 685 -40.17 -19.46 32.00
N TYR A 686 -40.30 -20.78 32.23
CA TYR A 686 -40.45 -21.45 33.52
C TYR A 686 -39.12 -21.91 34.15
N ALA A 687 -37.97 -21.52 33.59
CA ALA A 687 -36.68 -21.75 34.23
C ALA A 687 -36.44 -20.74 35.37
N SER A 688 -35.88 -21.20 36.49
CA SER A 688 -35.85 -20.50 37.79
C SER A 688 -34.94 -19.26 37.88
N THR A 689 -34.45 -18.72 36.76
CA THR A 689 -33.27 -17.82 36.74
C THR A 689 -33.47 -16.48 36.03
N PHE A 690 -34.69 -16.14 35.61
CA PHE A 690 -35.01 -14.87 34.96
C PHE A 690 -35.68 -13.85 35.90
N TYR A 691 -35.18 -12.61 35.86
CA TYR A 691 -35.74 -11.47 36.59
C TYR A 691 -35.84 -10.25 35.68
N GLY A 692 -37.04 -9.74 35.41
CA GLY A 692 -37.19 -8.66 34.43
C GLY A 692 -38.61 -8.16 34.22
N VAL A 693 -38.78 -7.34 33.20
CA VAL A 693 -40.06 -6.75 32.79
C VAL A 693 -40.43 -7.22 31.38
N CYS A 694 -41.72 -7.30 31.09
CA CYS A 694 -42.25 -7.74 29.81
C CYS A 694 -43.44 -6.88 29.36
N ASN A 695 -43.50 -6.57 28.07
CA ASN A 695 -44.56 -5.74 27.47
C ASN A 695 -45.51 -6.49 26.52
N GLY A 696 -45.37 -7.82 26.40
CA GLY A 696 -46.18 -8.63 25.50
C GLY A 696 -46.82 -9.83 26.17
N ASN A 697 -47.89 -10.33 25.56
CA ASN A 697 -48.61 -11.53 25.98
C ASN A 697 -48.34 -12.65 24.97
N PHE A 698 -47.39 -13.52 25.28
CA PHE A 698 -47.09 -14.72 24.49
C PHE A 698 -46.73 -15.89 25.42
N PHE A 699 -47.00 -17.14 25.02
CA PHE A 699 -46.75 -18.36 25.81
C PHE A 699 -47.18 -18.31 27.30
N GLY A 700 -48.34 -17.71 27.60
CA GLY A 700 -48.84 -17.61 28.98
C GLY A 700 -48.18 -16.52 29.84
N MET A 701 -47.35 -15.68 29.22
CA MET A 701 -46.79 -14.48 29.83
C MET A 701 -47.80 -13.34 29.85
N VAL A 702 -47.64 -12.45 30.82
CA VAL A 702 -48.54 -11.33 31.07
C VAL A 702 -47.72 -10.06 31.25
N VAL A 703 -48.16 -8.96 30.64
CA VAL A 703 -47.54 -7.63 30.83
C VAL A 703 -47.28 -7.37 32.31
N GLY A 704 -46.01 -7.14 32.66
CA GLY A 704 -45.60 -6.97 34.05
C GLY A 704 -44.24 -7.58 34.36
N LEU A 705 -44.17 -8.33 35.46
CA LEU A 705 -42.93 -8.78 36.08
C LEU A 705 -42.65 -10.25 35.79
N LEU A 706 -41.38 -10.55 35.59
CA LEU A 706 -40.80 -11.88 35.53
C LEU A 706 -39.93 -12.08 36.77
N THR A 707 -40.26 -13.10 37.57
CA THR A 707 -39.54 -13.41 38.81
C THR A 707 -39.29 -14.90 38.88
N ALA A 708 -38.02 -15.32 38.84
CA ALA A 708 -37.60 -16.72 38.93
C ALA A 708 -38.37 -17.65 37.96
N GLY A 709 -38.57 -17.20 36.72
CA GLY A 709 -39.32 -17.95 35.71
C GLY A 709 -40.84 -17.97 35.88
N SER A 710 -41.40 -17.04 36.66
CA SER A 710 -42.85 -16.86 36.78
C SER A 710 -43.25 -15.46 36.33
N ALA A 711 -44.24 -15.38 35.43
CA ALA A 711 -44.81 -14.11 34.98
C ALA A 711 -45.96 -13.67 35.91
N SER A 712 -46.01 -12.39 36.24
CA SER A 712 -47.09 -11.80 37.04
C SER A 712 -47.55 -10.47 36.44
N SER A 713 -48.87 -10.30 36.31
CA SER A 713 -49.44 -9.14 35.64
C SER A 713 -49.25 -7.90 36.50
N ASN A 714 -48.60 -6.88 35.96
CA ASN A 714 -48.42 -5.60 36.64
C ASN A 714 -48.24 -4.48 35.60
N ALA A 715 -49.33 -3.77 35.31
CA ALA A 715 -49.37 -2.72 34.31
C ALA A 715 -48.43 -1.53 34.60
N ALA A 716 -47.94 -1.38 35.84
CA ALA A 716 -46.97 -0.34 36.17
C ALA A 716 -45.61 -0.53 35.47
N TYR A 717 -45.32 -1.75 35.01
CA TYR A 717 -44.09 -2.12 34.30
C TYR A 717 -44.31 -2.31 32.78
N ASP A 718 -45.47 -1.91 32.25
CA ASP A 718 -45.73 -1.91 30.81
C ASP A 718 -44.88 -0.83 30.11
N PHE A 719 -44.46 -1.11 28.87
CA PHE A 719 -43.66 -0.20 28.05
C PHE A 719 -43.96 -0.40 26.56
N ASN A 720 -43.97 0.67 25.80
CA ASN A 720 -44.37 0.71 24.39
C ASN A 720 -43.18 0.93 23.45
N ASP A 721 -43.46 0.92 22.16
CA ASP A 721 -42.49 1.30 21.14
C ASP A 721 -42.10 2.77 21.32
N GLY A 722 -40.80 3.05 21.28
CA GLY A 722 -40.20 4.35 21.57
C GLY A 722 -39.90 4.61 23.05
N ASP A 723 -40.38 3.76 23.97
CA ASP A 723 -40.07 3.91 25.39
C ASP A 723 -38.65 3.42 25.70
N VAL A 724 -38.06 4.03 26.74
CA VAL A 724 -36.76 3.64 27.29
C VAL A 724 -36.95 2.99 28.65
N VAL A 725 -36.46 1.76 28.78
CA VAL A 725 -36.46 1.00 30.03
C VAL A 725 -35.10 1.14 30.69
N GLY A 726 -35.04 1.87 31.80
CA GLY A 726 -33.83 1.97 32.63
C GLY A 726 -33.77 0.86 33.66
N VAL A 727 -32.57 0.35 33.92
CA VAL A 727 -32.31 -0.72 34.89
C VAL A 727 -31.21 -0.26 35.83
N ALA A 728 -31.52 -0.18 37.11
CA ALA A 728 -30.54 0.06 38.17
C ALA A 728 -30.36 -1.22 38.99
N CYS A 729 -29.13 -1.72 39.06
CA CYS A 729 -28.78 -2.92 39.82
C CYS A 729 -27.66 -2.62 40.82
N ASP A 730 -27.89 -2.91 42.09
CA ASP A 730 -26.86 -2.97 43.11
C ASP A 730 -26.38 -4.43 43.18
N PHE A 731 -25.28 -4.74 42.51
CA PHE A 731 -24.74 -6.11 42.44
C PHE A 731 -24.17 -6.59 43.78
N ASP A 732 -23.84 -5.69 44.70
CA ASP A 732 -23.33 -6.07 46.03
C ASP A 732 -24.47 -6.58 46.93
N THR A 733 -25.69 -6.07 46.74
CA THR A 733 -26.87 -6.46 47.54
C THR A 733 -27.94 -7.23 46.77
N GLY A 734 -27.80 -7.36 45.45
CA GLY A 734 -28.76 -8.01 44.54
C GLY A 734 -30.01 -7.20 44.25
N LYS A 735 -30.12 -5.95 44.69
CA LYS A 735 -31.35 -5.15 44.54
C LYS A 735 -31.45 -4.56 43.13
N VAL A 736 -32.62 -4.68 42.50
CA VAL A 736 -32.88 -4.22 41.13
C VAL A 736 -34.11 -3.31 41.08
N TRP A 737 -34.02 -2.23 40.31
CA TRP A 737 -35.09 -1.28 40.03
C TRP A 737 -35.23 -1.06 38.53
N PHE A 738 -36.45 -0.83 38.07
CA PHE A 738 -36.75 -0.45 36.69
C PHE A 738 -37.37 0.94 36.62
N SER A 739 -37.01 1.70 35.59
CA SER A 739 -37.65 2.95 35.21
C SER A 739 -38.23 2.85 33.80
N ILE A 740 -39.35 3.52 33.56
CA ILE A 740 -39.92 3.72 32.21
C ILE A 740 -39.82 5.21 31.92
N ASN A 741 -39.14 5.58 30.83
CA ASN A 741 -38.93 6.96 30.43
C ASN A 741 -38.38 7.85 31.58
N GLY A 742 -37.42 7.30 32.33
CA GLY A 742 -36.77 7.98 33.46
C GLY A 742 -37.56 7.98 34.78
N ALA A 743 -38.82 7.55 34.80
CA ALA A 743 -39.62 7.45 36.01
C ALA A 743 -39.47 6.08 36.68
N TRP A 744 -38.99 6.04 37.93
CA TRP A 744 -38.84 4.80 38.71
C TRP A 744 -40.20 4.18 39.05
N VAL A 745 -40.40 2.93 38.64
CA VAL A 745 -41.69 2.23 38.82
C VAL A 745 -41.93 1.85 40.28
N SER A 746 -40.87 1.48 41.00
CA SER A 746 -40.93 1.16 42.43
C SER A 746 -39.78 1.80 43.20
N GLY A 747 -40.06 2.34 44.38
CA GLY A 747 -39.03 2.76 45.32
C GLY A 747 -38.06 3.82 44.80
N SER A 748 -36.86 3.85 45.39
CA SER A 748 -35.80 4.77 44.99
C SER A 748 -34.46 4.03 44.96
N PRO A 749 -33.83 3.86 43.78
CA PRO A 749 -32.49 3.27 43.70
C PRO A 749 -31.45 4.10 44.45
N SER A 750 -31.48 5.44 44.36
CA SER A 750 -30.56 6.32 45.10
C SER A 750 -30.65 6.16 46.61
N ALA A 751 -31.85 5.95 47.16
CA ALA A 751 -32.05 5.68 48.58
C ALA A 751 -31.89 4.19 48.95
N GLY A 752 -31.80 3.29 47.96
CA GLY A 752 -31.73 1.84 48.17
C GLY A 752 -33.00 1.20 48.73
N THR A 753 -34.17 1.85 48.54
CA THR A 753 -35.47 1.45 49.12
C THR A 753 -36.40 0.82 48.08
N SER A 754 -37.23 -0.13 48.53
CA SER A 754 -38.29 -0.80 47.77
C SER A 754 -37.89 -1.24 46.34
N PRO A 755 -36.89 -2.12 46.19
CA PRO A 755 -36.50 -2.64 44.89
C PRO A 755 -37.64 -3.44 44.24
N THR A 756 -37.63 -3.48 42.91
CA THR A 756 -38.54 -4.32 42.13
C THR A 756 -38.26 -5.81 42.42
N PHE A 757 -36.99 -6.20 42.49
CA PHE A 757 -36.56 -7.54 42.91
C PHE A 757 -35.30 -7.47 43.78
N THR A 758 -35.10 -8.50 44.59
CA THR A 758 -33.78 -8.82 45.16
C THR A 758 -33.33 -10.16 44.57
N LEU A 759 -32.26 -10.13 43.78
CA LEU A 759 -31.68 -11.30 43.14
C LEU A 759 -31.07 -12.25 44.20
N PRO A 760 -31.23 -13.57 44.05
CA PRO A 760 -30.45 -14.55 44.80
C PRO A 760 -28.95 -14.35 44.63
N SER A 761 -28.14 -14.95 45.51
CA SER A 761 -26.69 -14.97 45.35
C SER A 761 -26.30 -15.75 44.09
N GLY A 762 -25.69 -15.08 43.12
CA GLY A 762 -25.29 -15.68 41.85
C GLY A 762 -24.68 -14.63 40.92
N ALA A 763 -24.14 -15.08 39.78
CA ALA A 763 -23.65 -14.18 38.74
C ALA A 763 -24.79 -13.89 37.75
N TYR A 764 -25.25 -12.65 37.68
CA TYR A 764 -26.36 -12.25 36.82
C TYR A 764 -25.88 -11.32 35.69
N ASP A 765 -26.34 -11.60 34.49
CA ASP A 765 -26.02 -10.84 33.27
C ASP A 765 -27.27 -10.17 32.70
N PRO A 766 -27.17 -8.94 32.18
CA PRO A 766 -28.27 -8.32 31.44
C PRO A 766 -28.60 -9.12 30.19
N TYR A 767 -29.89 -9.21 29.92
CA TYR A 767 -30.48 -10.03 28.88
C TYR A 767 -31.64 -9.32 28.22
N VAL A 768 -31.82 -9.59 26.93
CA VAL A 768 -32.99 -9.19 26.16
C VAL A 768 -33.48 -10.32 25.26
N THR A 769 -34.80 -10.44 25.16
CA THR A 769 -35.44 -11.35 24.21
C THR A 769 -36.66 -10.74 23.59
N MET A 770 -36.97 -11.26 22.43
CA MET A 770 -38.09 -10.85 21.61
C MET A 770 -38.80 -12.07 21.02
N TYR A 771 -40.11 -11.97 20.91
CA TYR A 771 -40.98 -12.99 20.35
C TYR A 771 -41.96 -12.34 19.38
N GLU A 772 -42.25 -13.01 18.27
CA GLU A 772 -43.13 -12.50 17.22
C GLU A 772 -43.80 -13.64 16.43
N GLU A 773 -45.14 -13.63 16.35
CA GLU A 773 -45.99 -14.58 15.59
C GLU A 773 -46.38 -14.11 14.17
N SER A 774 -46.07 -12.86 13.79
CA SER A 774 -46.43 -12.26 12.50
C SER A 774 -45.25 -11.50 11.87
N PRO A 775 -45.30 -11.09 10.60
CA PRO A 775 -44.13 -10.52 9.93
C PRO A 775 -43.90 -9.04 10.30
N HIS A 776 -43.58 -8.75 11.56
CA HIS A 776 -43.15 -7.44 12.05
C HIS A 776 -41.64 -7.43 12.32
N VAL A 777 -41.01 -6.25 12.36
CA VAL A 777 -39.60 -6.12 12.73
C VAL A 777 -39.55 -5.65 14.18
N LEU A 778 -38.90 -6.44 15.05
CA LEU A 778 -38.64 -6.05 16.44
C LEU A 778 -37.22 -5.54 16.55
N SER A 779 -37.02 -4.40 17.18
CA SER A 779 -35.69 -3.80 17.36
C SER A 779 -35.52 -3.19 18.74
N LEU A 780 -34.38 -3.43 19.36
CA LEU A 780 -34.06 -2.90 20.67
C LEU A 780 -32.57 -2.57 20.79
N THR A 781 -32.26 -1.39 21.31
CA THR A 781 -30.90 -0.90 21.48
C THR A 781 -30.50 -0.85 22.95
N PHE A 782 -29.35 -1.43 23.26
CA PHE A 782 -28.70 -1.37 24.57
C PHE A 782 -27.83 -0.11 24.70
N ASN A 783 -28.05 0.63 25.78
CA ASN A 783 -27.38 1.90 26.08
C ASN A 783 -26.73 1.83 27.47
N SER A 784 -25.42 1.99 27.52
CA SER A 784 -24.66 2.00 28.78
C SER A 784 -23.61 3.10 28.85
N ALA A 785 -23.17 3.69 27.74
CA ALA A 785 -22.28 4.85 27.78
C ALA A 785 -23.05 6.11 28.23
N PRO A 786 -22.42 7.10 28.87
CA PRO A 786 -23.13 8.27 29.38
C PRO A 786 -23.74 9.11 28.27
N ALA A 787 -23.11 9.09 27.08
CA ALA A 787 -23.59 9.81 25.90
C ALA A 787 -24.80 9.13 25.23
N ASP A 788 -25.07 7.87 25.57
CA ASP A 788 -26.11 7.06 24.98
C ASP A 788 -27.34 6.89 25.88
N LEU A 789 -27.24 7.25 27.17
CA LEU A 789 -28.36 7.22 28.09
C LEU A 789 -29.32 8.38 27.79
N ALA A 790 -30.59 8.08 27.62
CA ALA A 790 -31.66 9.06 27.50
C ALA A 790 -31.96 9.74 28.84
N TYR A 791 -31.73 9.05 29.96
CA TYR A 791 -31.97 9.55 31.30
C TYR A 791 -30.74 9.43 32.21
N SER A 792 -30.59 10.39 33.12
CA SER A 792 -29.51 10.39 34.09
C SER A 792 -29.61 9.20 35.03
N ALA A 793 -28.48 8.51 35.26
CA ALA A 793 -28.38 7.45 36.26
C ALA A 793 -28.77 7.98 37.67
N PRO A 794 -29.35 7.13 38.53
CA PRO A 794 -29.58 7.48 39.94
C PRO A 794 -28.31 7.94 40.64
N SER A 795 -28.45 8.90 41.56
CA SER A 795 -27.34 9.28 42.45
C SER A 795 -26.76 8.04 43.15
N GLY A 796 -25.43 7.87 43.07
CA GLY A 796 -24.70 6.74 43.62
C GLY A 796 -24.58 5.51 42.69
N PHE A 797 -25.19 5.53 41.50
CA PHE A 797 -25.04 4.49 40.49
C PHE A 797 -24.07 4.95 39.41
N SER A 798 -23.10 4.10 39.09
CA SER A 798 -22.25 4.29 37.91
C SER A 798 -22.89 3.60 36.72
N GLN A 799 -22.46 3.94 35.51
CA GLN A 799 -22.89 3.21 34.33
C GLN A 799 -22.44 1.74 34.38
N LEU A 800 -23.07 0.89 33.56
CA LEU A 800 -22.60 -0.48 33.38
C LEU A 800 -21.32 -0.48 32.53
N GLU A 801 -20.23 -0.98 33.09
CA GLU A 801 -18.89 -1.00 32.48
C GLU A 801 -18.38 -2.43 32.35
N VAL A 802 -17.33 -2.61 31.54
CA VAL A 802 -16.63 -3.89 31.28
C VAL A 802 -15.88 -4.43 32.48
#